data_AF-A0A2W2FAW6-F1
#
_entry.id   AF-A0A2W2FAW6-F1
#
_cell.length_a   1.000
_cell.length_b   1.000
_cell.length_c   1.000
_cell.angle_alpha   90.00
_cell.angle_beta   90.00
_cell.angle_gamma   90.00
#
_symmetry.space_group_name_H-M   'P 1'
#
loop_
_entity.id
_entity.type
_entity.pdbx_description
1 polymer ?
#
loop_
_entity_poly.entity_id
_entity_poly.type
_entity_poly.pdbx_seq_one_letter_code
_entity_poly.pdbx_strand_id
1 'polypeptide(L)'
;MRIFAALVLAAATLSPAVASAAVAEPGTATVVPVQVTGSPDKRFNLIVMGDGYTEAEQEKFRADTERHLNVMWSIEPFKSYRNYMNVYRVDIVSGESGISCDPGLDAPRRTTPLSMGFWGRCNPGSVQRLITMDNTAANRYANMVTGTTSGNRQILALANSGTYGGAGGAYATASGSNAMSALISPHEIGHSLGGLDDEYDYYQRGVPGGAYTGREPSSAHHTLLTEQEMLDQRRKWWRWLGEESESGGPIGRYEGGLYYSKGVWRPSEHSIMKTLGYYYDQISREIMVQRITAKTAVIQDSTPTDAPVGADRVLWVQPMHPVSHSLTTAWSVDGEELPGDRDVLDLRTLDLAPGTHTVTATVTDPTDFVRDPAIRDEITRTRTWTVDTTITTPPDGTEPAIVSSTPTGHPVGRDDVVYVETTHPATTVPEVTWTLNGKEYQGADLDLGEIDLEPGTHTLTASLGGRTLTWTVDATPPGTVYELSQPLVRSGDTYVYNGPFSMRLTGDDDRDGYVVSESRVDGDGWFNYFGWPTSSELPWTFTEEGTVIDSLVYGKLPRGRHTVEYRSIDAAGNPGEAESFTVTTIAPPPACTRTVTGVHRGALTVADGVTCLDGAEVTGPVVVKRGASLVADGGRITGALTATGPKAVHLLKTSVTGVVSVNGAGELTIVGAELNGAAQLTGNTAPILSGSTVKGALACAANKPAPVDLGVPNTIRGAGQCSGALPEGPRGRAYEAVQHPGE
;
A
#
# COMPACT_ATOMS: atom_id res chain seq x y z
N MET A 1 63.60 59.40 -39.27
CA MET A 1 62.14 59.09 -39.20
C MET A 1 62.01 57.59 -38.96
N ARG A 2 61.69 57.18 -37.74
CA ARG A 2 61.66 55.75 -37.34
C ARG A 2 60.28 55.17 -37.68
N ILE A 3 60.25 54.20 -38.58
CA ILE A 3 59.05 53.42 -38.93
C ILE A 3 59.17 52.08 -38.20
N PHE A 4 58.24 51.82 -37.28
CA PHE A 4 58.10 50.53 -36.60
C PHE A 4 57.41 49.54 -37.54
N ALA A 5 58.05 48.40 -37.82
CA ALA A 5 57.43 47.25 -38.47
C ALA A 5 56.88 46.32 -37.39
N ALA A 6 55.57 46.10 -37.38
CA ALA A 6 54.89 45.20 -36.48
C ALA A 6 54.96 43.76 -37.02
N LEU A 7 55.48 42.85 -36.20
CA LEU A 7 55.49 41.41 -36.43
C LEU A 7 54.15 40.84 -35.97
N VAL A 8 53.35 40.26 -36.87
CA VAL A 8 52.09 39.57 -36.53
C VAL A 8 52.44 38.11 -36.21
N LEU A 9 52.34 37.73 -34.93
CA LEU A 9 52.39 36.34 -34.48
C LEU A 9 50.97 35.74 -34.63
N ALA A 10 50.80 34.76 -35.51
CA ALA A 10 49.58 33.97 -35.58
C ALA A 10 49.59 32.92 -34.45
N ALA A 11 48.78 33.13 -33.42
CA ALA A 11 48.52 32.12 -32.39
C ALA A 11 47.43 31.17 -32.90
N ALA A 12 47.80 29.91 -33.17
CA ALA A 12 46.85 28.85 -33.44
C ALA A 12 46.17 28.43 -32.13
N THR A 13 44.88 28.73 -31.99
CA THR A 13 44.05 28.22 -30.90
C THR A 13 43.69 26.76 -31.19
N LEU A 14 44.33 25.83 -30.49
CA LEU A 14 43.89 24.44 -30.40
C LEU A 14 42.66 24.38 -29.48
N SER A 15 41.47 24.18 -30.04
CA SER A 15 40.29 23.80 -29.26
C SER A 15 40.47 22.39 -28.71
N PRO A 16 40.18 22.12 -27.42
CA PRO A 16 40.19 20.77 -26.91
C PRO A 16 39.07 19.98 -27.59
N ALA A 17 39.42 18.87 -28.21
CA ALA A 17 38.43 17.91 -28.69
C ALA A 17 37.65 17.39 -27.48
N VAL A 18 36.36 17.67 -27.42
CA VAL A 18 35.45 17.02 -26.47
C VAL A 18 35.40 15.55 -26.88
N ALA A 19 36.03 14.69 -26.09
CA ALA A 19 35.89 13.25 -26.27
C ALA A 19 34.42 12.90 -26.04
N SER A 20 33.73 12.42 -27.06
CA SER A 20 32.41 11.80 -26.89
C SER A 20 32.59 10.61 -25.95
N ALA A 21 31.86 10.58 -24.83
CA ALA A 21 31.77 9.38 -24.02
C ALA A 21 31.30 8.22 -24.91
N ALA A 22 31.96 7.07 -24.83
CA ALA A 22 31.55 5.87 -25.55
C ALA A 22 30.30 5.29 -24.87
N VAL A 23 29.30 4.91 -25.67
CA VAL A 23 28.09 4.20 -25.20
C VAL A 23 28.52 2.87 -24.57
N ALA A 24 28.01 2.57 -23.38
CA ALA A 24 28.31 1.32 -22.69
C ALA A 24 27.81 0.10 -23.49
N GLU A 25 28.63 -0.95 -23.56
CA GLU A 25 28.30 -2.18 -24.28
C GLU A 25 27.19 -2.97 -23.57
N PRO A 26 26.28 -3.66 -24.30
CA PRO A 26 25.27 -4.52 -23.70
C PRO A 26 25.86 -5.58 -22.76
N GLY A 27 25.26 -5.73 -21.58
CA GLY A 27 25.74 -6.61 -20.51
C GLY A 27 26.77 -5.97 -19.58
N THR A 28 27.22 -4.73 -19.86
CA THR A 28 27.93 -3.92 -18.86
C THR A 28 27.03 -3.73 -17.65
N ALA A 29 27.56 -4.00 -16.45
CA ALA A 29 26.80 -3.95 -15.22
C ALA A 29 27.54 -3.16 -14.14
N THR A 30 26.81 -2.36 -13.37
CA THR A 30 27.34 -1.61 -12.21
C THR A 30 26.53 -1.95 -10.96
N VAL A 31 27.20 -2.25 -9.85
CA VAL A 31 26.54 -2.44 -8.55
C VAL A 31 26.43 -1.07 -7.88
N VAL A 32 25.20 -0.69 -7.52
CA VAL A 32 24.86 0.55 -6.84
C VAL A 32 24.23 0.19 -5.49
N PRO A 33 24.88 0.52 -4.36
CA PRO A 33 24.25 0.42 -3.05
C PRO A 33 23.07 1.40 -2.99
N VAL A 34 21.88 0.91 -2.66
CA VAL A 34 20.67 1.72 -2.48
C VAL A 34 20.41 1.93 -1.00
N GLN A 35 20.56 0.87 -0.20
CA GLN A 35 20.47 0.91 1.25
C GLN A 35 21.45 -0.10 1.83
N VAL A 36 22.35 0.32 2.71
CA VAL A 36 23.30 -0.59 3.37
C VAL A 36 23.23 -0.36 4.87
N THR A 37 22.72 -1.35 5.59
CA THR A 37 22.47 -1.30 7.04
C THR A 37 23.46 -2.16 7.81
N GLY A 38 24.39 -2.82 7.13
CA GLY A 38 25.47 -3.59 7.73
C GLY A 38 26.21 -4.45 6.72
N SER A 39 27.19 -5.22 7.20
CA SER A 39 27.99 -6.10 6.34
C SER A 39 27.11 -7.10 5.59
N PRO A 40 27.30 -7.32 4.26
CA PRO A 40 26.46 -8.20 3.47
C PRO A 40 26.37 -9.65 3.98
N ASP A 41 27.41 -10.18 4.63
CA ASP A 41 27.41 -11.54 5.19
C ASP A 41 26.50 -11.69 6.42
N LYS A 42 26.21 -10.59 7.11
CA LYS A 42 25.36 -10.55 8.31
C LYS A 42 23.98 -9.90 8.08
N ARG A 43 23.58 -9.69 6.83
CA ARG A 43 22.30 -9.06 6.45
C ARG A 43 21.53 -9.93 5.46
N PHE A 44 20.23 -9.72 5.41
CA PHE A 44 19.45 -10.09 4.24
C PHE A 44 19.81 -9.13 3.09
N ASN A 45 20.12 -9.62 1.90
CA ASN A 45 20.48 -8.81 0.74
C ASN A 45 19.42 -8.93 -0.35
N LEU A 46 18.66 -7.87 -0.58
CA LEU A 46 17.77 -7.75 -1.73
C LEU A 46 18.56 -7.18 -2.91
N ILE A 47 18.68 -7.96 -3.98
CA ILE A 47 19.38 -7.56 -5.20
C ILE A 47 18.32 -7.26 -6.27
N VAL A 48 18.19 -5.98 -6.62
CA VAL A 48 17.30 -5.51 -7.68
C VAL A 48 18.09 -5.36 -8.96
N MET A 49 17.61 -5.92 -10.08
CA MET A 49 18.30 -5.82 -11.37
C MET A 49 17.32 -5.53 -12.50
N GLY A 50 17.76 -4.75 -13.48
CA GLY A 50 16.94 -4.36 -14.62
C GLY A 50 17.25 -5.20 -15.86
N ASP A 51 16.23 -5.49 -16.68
CA ASP A 51 16.40 -6.06 -18.02
C ASP A 51 15.54 -5.31 -19.04
N GLY A 52 16.07 -5.13 -20.24
CA GLY A 52 15.44 -4.31 -21.28
C GLY A 52 15.57 -2.81 -21.06
N TYR A 53 16.38 -2.35 -20.11
CA TYR A 53 16.74 -0.92 -19.97
C TYR A 53 18.05 -0.68 -20.71
N THR A 54 18.02 0.14 -21.75
CA THR A 54 19.23 0.59 -22.44
C THR A 54 20.05 1.54 -21.56
N GLU A 55 21.25 1.93 -22.01
CA GLU A 55 22.06 2.93 -21.29
C GLU A 55 21.30 4.23 -21.05
N ALA A 56 20.53 4.69 -22.04
CA ALA A 56 19.72 5.90 -21.95
C ALA A 56 18.51 5.76 -21.01
N GLU A 57 18.16 4.54 -20.58
CA GLU A 57 17.00 4.24 -19.74
C GLU A 57 17.37 3.85 -18.31
N GLN A 58 18.66 3.94 -17.92
CA GLN A 58 19.08 3.60 -16.55
C GLN A 58 18.47 4.53 -15.49
N GLU A 59 18.17 5.79 -15.85
CA GLU A 59 17.42 6.69 -14.95
C GLU A 59 15.96 6.24 -14.75
N LYS A 60 15.34 5.67 -15.80
CA LYS A 60 14.02 5.05 -15.69
C LYS A 60 14.08 3.84 -14.77
N PHE A 61 15.08 2.97 -14.93
CA PHE A 61 15.27 1.81 -14.06
C PHE A 61 15.48 2.23 -12.58
N ARG A 62 16.22 3.31 -12.34
CA ARG A 62 16.37 3.91 -11.01
C ARG A 62 15.01 4.31 -10.43
N ALA A 63 14.21 5.08 -11.19
CA ALA A 63 12.89 5.53 -10.73
C ALA A 63 11.92 4.37 -10.50
N ASP A 64 11.92 3.34 -11.38
CA ASP A 64 11.12 2.13 -11.20
C ASP A 64 11.55 1.37 -9.94
N THR A 65 12.85 1.26 -9.69
CA THR A 65 13.40 0.65 -8.46
C THR A 65 12.96 1.42 -7.21
N GLU A 66 13.11 2.74 -7.20
CA GLU A 66 12.73 3.60 -6.08
C GLU A 66 11.23 3.47 -5.78
N ARG A 67 10.36 3.51 -6.79
CA ARG A 67 8.92 3.32 -6.62
C ARG A 67 8.58 1.95 -6.03
N HIS A 68 9.19 0.87 -6.56
CA HIS A 68 8.97 -0.49 -6.06
C HIS A 68 9.43 -0.67 -4.61
N LEU A 69 10.55 -0.06 -4.23
CA LEU A 69 11.04 -0.11 -2.86
C LEU A 69 10.16 0.69 -1.91
N ASN A 70 9.74 1.91 -2.26
CA ASN A 70 8.88 2.71 -1.38
C ASN A 70 7.52 2.05 -1.13
N VAL A 71 6.90 1.43 -2.14
CA VAL A 71 5.68 0.62 -1.94
C VAL A 71 5.94 -0.64 -1.12
N MET A 72 7.12 -1.25 -1.24
CA MET A 72 7.47 -2.38 -0.38
C MET A 72 7.64 -1.93 1.07
N TRP A 73 8.28 -0.79 1.31
CA TRP A 73 8.51 -0.23 2.65
C TRP A 73 7.27 0.34 3.32
N SER A 74 6.16 0.53 2.59
CA SER A 74 4.87 0.88 3.19
C SER A 74 4.11 -0.34 3.74
N ILE A 75 4.51 -1.56 3.37
CA ILE A 75 3.78 -2.79 3.69
C ILE A 75 4.52 -3.60 4.77
N GLU A 76 3.81 -4.04 5.81
CA GLU A 76 4.36 -4.95 6.81
C GLU A 76 4.53 -6.37 6.26
N PRO A 77 5.61 -7.10 6.62
CA PRO A 77 6.65 -6.74 7.59
C PRO A 77 7.86 -6.00 6.98
N PHE A 78 7.87 -5.69 5.68
CA PHE A 78 9.02 -5.02 5.07
C PHE A 78 9.28 -3.64 5.68
N LYS A 79 8.22 -2.92 6.07
CA LYS A 79 8.29 -1.66 6.80
C LYS A 79 9.10 -1.82 8.10
N SER A 80 8.61 -2.62 9.05
CA SER A 80 9.23 -2.77 10.37
C SER A 80 10.64 -3.36 10.31
N TYR A 81 10.92 -4.29 9.40
CA TYR A 81 12.20 -5.00 9.31
C TYR A 81 13.12 -4.45 8.22
N ARG A 82 12.87 -3.23 7.72
CA ARG A 82 13.67 -2.59 6.66
C ARG A 82 15.17 -2.59 6.98
N ASN A 83 15.55 -2.42 8.25
CA ASN A 83 16.94 -2.43 8.70
C ASN A 83 17.62 -3.81 8.65
N TYR A 84 16.87 -4.90 8.49
CA TYR A 84 17.44 -6.25 8.30
C TYR A 84 18.03 -6.42 6.90
N MET A 85 17.70 -5.49 6.00
CA MET A 85 17.89 -5.60 4.56
C MET A 85 18.93 -4.60 4.08
N ASN A 86 19.96 -5.12 3.41
CA ASN A 86 20.71 -4.37 2.42
C ASN A 86 19.97 -4.44 1.09
N VAL A 87 19.98 -3.35 0.33
CA VAL A 87 19.46 -3.26 -1.02
C VAL A 87 20.58 -2.82 -1.96
N TYR A 88 20.81 -3.64 -2.99
CA TYR A 88 21.74 -3.35 -4.07
C TYR A 88 20.99 -3.35 -5.39
N ARG A 89 21.17 -2.29 -6.18
CA ARG A 89 20.72 -2.24 -7.56
C ARG A 89 21.87 -2.68 -8.47
N VAL A 90 21.59 -3.51 -9.46
CA VAL A 90 22.54 -3.88 -10.50
C VAL A 90 22.06 -3.30 -11.83
N ASP A 91 22.76 -2.25 -12.26
CA ASP A 91 22.45 -1.47 -13.47
C ASP A 91 23.02 -2.20 -14.66
N ILE A 92 22.21 -3.07 -15.29
CA ILE A 92 22.62 -3.87 -16.44
C ILE A 92 22.17 -3.18 -17.72
N VAL A 93 23.13 -2.77 -18.55
CA VAL A 93 22.85 -2.13 -19.84
C VAL A 93 22.33 -3.18 -20.82
N SER A 94 21.11 -3.00 -21.31
CA SER A 94 20.53 -3.83 -22.37
C SER A 94 20.82 -3.23 -23.75
N GLY A 95 21.04 -4.09 -24.76
CA GLY A 95 21.21 -3.63 -26.14
C GLY A 95 19.90 -3.21 -26.83
N GLU A 96 18.77 -3.59 -26.25
CA GLU A 96 17.43 -3.29 -26.75
C GLU A 96 16.55 -2.81 -25.60
N SER A 97 15.70 -1.82 -25.87
CA SER A 97 14.67 -1.35 -24.93
C SER A 97 13.48 -2.33 -24.91
N GLY A 98 13.01 -2.74 -23.74
CA GLY A 98 11.90 -3.67 -23.56
C GLY A 98 12.32 -5.14 -23.48
N ILE A 99 11.34 -6.03 -23.22
CA ILE A 99 11.55 -7.48 -23.10
C ILE A 99 10.84 -8.27 -24.20
N SER A 100 11.07 -9.59 -24.28
CA SER A 100 10.49 -10.43 -25.33
C SER A 100 8.99 -10.67 -25.17
N CYS A 101 8.27 -10.75 -26.30
CA CYS A 101 6.84 -11.08 -26.36
C CYS A 101 5.94 -10.16 -25.53
N ASP A 102 6.27 -8.87 -25.52
CA ASP A 102 5.53 -7.80 -24.85
C ASP A 102 4.83 -6.91 -25.90
N PRO A 103 3.49 -6.74 -25.85
CA PRO A 103 2.54 -7.32 -24.88
C PRO A 103 2.00 -8.71 -25.24
N GLY A 104 2.42 -9.28 -26.38
CA GLY A 104 1.88 -10.53 -26.93
C GLY A 104 2.92 -11.43 -27.60
N LEU A 105 2.53 -12.68 -27.86
CA LEU A 105 3.39 -13.70 -28.50
C LEU A 105 3.83 -13.35 -29.94
N ASP A 106 3.11 -12.44 -30.58
CA ASP A 106 3.40 -11.88 -31.90
C ASP A 106 4.42 -10.73 -31.85
N ALA A 107 4.69 -10.19 -30.66
CA ALA A 107 5.71 -9.18 -30.47
C ALA A 107 7.14 -9.75 -30.61
N PRO A 108 8.13 -8.92 -30.95
CA PRO A 108 9.50 -9.37 -31.17
C PRO A 108 10.10 -10.10 -29.97
N ARG A 109 10.98 -11.06 -30.26
CA ARG A 109 11.95 -11.56 -29.29
C ARG A 109 13.12 -10.59 -29.22
N ARG A 110 13.52 -10.24 -28.02
CA ARG A 110 14.63 -9.33 -27.72
C ARG A 110 15.78 -10.07 -27.09
N THR A 111 16.99 -9.64 -27.38
CA THR A 111 18.23 -10.21 -26.83
C THR A 111 18.71 -9.30 -25.71
N THR A 112 18.20 -9.56 -24.51
CA THR A 112 18.53 -8.79 -23.30
C THR A 112 19.42 -9.60 -22.35
N PRO A 113 20.22 -8.94 -21.50
CA PRO A 113 21.17 -9.59 -20.59
C PRO A 113 20.60 -10.70 -19.68
N LEU A 114 19.35 -10.56 -19.22
CA LEU A 114 18.65 -11.58 -18.42
C LEU A 114 17.66 -12.40 -19.25
N SER A 115 17.51 -12.08 -20.55
CA SER A 115 16.58 -12.74 -21.47
C SER A 115 15.14 -12.79 -20.96
N MET A 116 14.69 -11.71 -20.31
CA MET A 116 13.33 -11.62 -19.80
C MET A 116 12.30 -11.68 -20.92
N GLY A 117 11.15 -12.28 -20.63
CA GLY A 117 10.03 -12.33 -21.55
C GLY A 117 8.75 -12.78 -20.87
N PHE A 118 7.62 -12.23 -21.33
CA PHE A 118 6.28 -12.71 -20.98
C PHE A 118 6.06 -14.14 -21.48
N TRP A 119 4.96 -14.77 -21.07
CA TRP A 119 4.63 -16.14 -21.43
C TRP A 119 5.73 -17.14 -21.07
N GLY A 120 6.46 -16.91 -19.97
CA GLY A 120 7.59 -17.75 -19.59
C GLY A 120 8.67 -17.82 -20.68
N ARG A 121 9.09 -16.66 -21.21
CA ARG A 121 9.98 -16.51 -22.38
C ARG A 121 9.36 -17.02 -23.69
N CYS A 122 8.18 -16.47 -24.02
CA CYS A 122 7.49 -16.66 -25.30
C CYS A 122 6.98 -18.10 -25.56
N ASN A 123 6.58 -18.81 -24.51
CA ASN A 123 5.95 -20.13 -24.62
C ASN A 123 4.42 -19.99 -24.74
N PRO A 124 3.80 -20.34 -25.88
CA PRO A 124 2.35 -20.22 -26.07
C PRO A 124 1.51 -21.09 -25.13
N GLY A 125 2.10 -22.09 -24.47
CA GLY A 125 1.43 -22.89 -23.43
C GLY A 125 1.52 -22.33 -22.02
N SER A 126 2.16 -21.16 -21.83
CA SER A 126 2.31 -20.51 -20.53
C SER A 126 1.20 -19.49 -20.28
N VAL A 127 1.13 -18.97 -19.06
CA VAL A 127 0.22 -17.86 -18.70
C VAL A 127 0.80 -16.55 -19.24
N GLN A 128 -0.03 -15.71 -19.87
CA GLN A 128 0.39 -14.46 -20.49
C GLN A 128 1.26 -13.58 -19.59
N ARG A 129 0.78 -13.32 -18.37
CA ARG A 129 1.42 -12.41 -17.39
C ARG A 129 2.69 -12.97 -16.74
N LEU A 130 3.07 -14.22 -17.03
CA LEU A 130 4.23 -14.85 -16.43
C LEU A 130 5.51 -14.30 -17.06
N ILE A 131 6.19 -13.43 -16.33
CA ILE A 131 7.51 -12.93 -16.71
C ILE A 131 8.55 -13.88 -16.12
N THR A 132 9.47 -14.40 -16.93
CA THR A 132 10.60 -15.19 -16.41
C THR A 132 11.92 -14.71 -16.99
N MET A 133 13.01 -15.05 -16.31
CA MET A 133 14.38 -14.68 -16.68
C MET A 133 15.31 -15.89 -16.72
N ASP A 134 16.52 -15.71 -17.27
CA ASP A 134 17.61 -16.66 -17.12
C ASP A 134 18.24 -16.53 -15.71
N ASN A 135 17.92 -17.49 -14.84
CA ASN A 135 18.44 -17.54 -13.48
C ASN A 135 19.98 -17.68 -13.41
N THR A 136 20.62 -18.25 -14.42
CA THR A 136 22.10 -18.34 -14.46
C THR A 136 22.70 -16.96 -14.70
N ALA A 137 22.12 -16.20 -15.64
CA ALA A 137 22.52 -14.81 -15.89
C ALA A 137 22.25 -13.94 -14.66
N ALA A 138 21.07 -14.05 -14.05
CA ALA A 138 20.72 -13.30 -12.84
C ALA A 138 21.70 -13.56 -11.69
N ASN A 139 22.05 -14.83 -11.43
CA ASN A 139 23.05 -15.17 -10.43
C ASN A 139 24.45 -14.65 -10.77
N ARG A 140 24.85 -14.66 -12.05
CA ARG A 140 26.14 -14.09 -12.48
C ARG A 140 26.24 -12.61 -12.12
N TYR A 141 25.20 -11.83 -12.39
CA TYR A 141 25.15 -10.41 -12.03
C TYR A 141 25.02 -10.18 -10.52
N ALA A 142 24.19 -10.97 -9.83
CA ALA A 142 24.06 -10.90 -8.38
C ALA A 142 25.38 -11.21 -7.65
N ASN A 143 26.23 -12.09 -8.21
CA ASN A 143 27.56 -12.39 -7.65
C ASN A 143 28.55 -11.22 -7.72
N MET A 144 28.23 -10.14 -8.43
CA MET A 144 29.02 -8.91 -8.39
C MET A 144 28.88 -8.19 -7.05
N VAL A 145 27.82 -8.46 -6.29
CA VAL A 145 27.63 -7.93 -4.94
C VAL A 145 28.43 -8.80 -3.95
N THR A 146 29.63 -8.34 -3.62
CA THR A 146 30.57 -9.04 -2.75
C THR A 146 30.01 -9.23 -1.33
N GLY A 147 30.29 -10.38 -0.71
CA GLY A 147 29.83 -10.71 0.66
C GLY A 147 28.41 -11.30 0.72
N THR A 148 27.67 -11.29 -0.39
CA THR A 148 26.38 -11.99 -0.49
C THR A 148 26.56 -13.47 -0.82
N THR A 149 25.62 -14.29 -0.40
CA THR A 149 25.52 -15.73 -0.69
C THR A 149 24.12 -16.07 -1.18
N SER A 150 23.92 -17.25 -1.78
CA SER A 150 22.56 -17.71 -2.08
C SER A 150 21.69 -17.91 -0.83
N GLY A 151 22.31 -18.11 0.33
CA GLY A 151 21.62 -18.30 1.61
C GLY A 151 20.99 -17.01 2.13
N ASN A 152 21.68 -15.87 2.00
CA ASN A 152 21.29 -14.59 2.59
C ASN A 152 20.84 -13.53 1.55
N ARG A 153 20.58 -13.92 0.30
CA ARG A 153 20.08 -13.00 -0.73
C ARG A 153 18.76 -13.43 -1.35
N GLN A 154 18.04 -12.46 -1.90
CA GLN A 154 16.86 -12.62 -2.75
C GLN A 154 17.05 -11.73 -3.98
N ILE A 155 16.68 -12.23 -5.16
CA ILE A 155 16.74 -11.44 -6.40
C ILE A 155 15.32 -11.00 -6.77
N LEU A 156 15.20 -9.73 -7.14
CA LEU A 156 14.06 -9.12 -7.80
C LEU A 156 14.52 -8.55 -9.15
N ALA A 157 14.00 -9.07 -10.26
CA ALA A 157 14.29 -8.53 -11.59
C ALA A 157 13.12 -7.70 -12.13
N LEU A 158 13.40 -6.47 -12.56
CA LEU A 158 12.42 -5.57 -13.16
C LEU A 158 12.57 -5.58 -14.67
N ALA A 159 11.49 -5.85 -15.39
CA ALA A 159 11.42 -5.75 -16.85
C ALA A 159 11.07 -4.31 -17.26
N ASN A 160 11.78 -3.72 -18.22
CA ASN A 160 11.36 -2.46 -18.84
C ASN A 160 10.06 -2.65 -19.64
N SER A 161 8.91 -2.59 -18.96
CA SER A 161 7.60 -2.84 -19.55
C SER A 161 6.51 -2.13 -18.75
N GLY A 162 5.53 -1.58 -19.47
CA GLY A 162 4.27 -1.08 -18.90
C GLY A 162 3.15 -2.14 -18.86
N THR A 163 3.38 -3.33 -19.43
CA THR A 163 2.42 -4.43 -19.43
C THR A 163 2.42 -5.11 -18.06
N TYR A 164 1.23 -5.41 -17.55
CA TYR A 164 1.07 -6.09 -16.26
C TYR A 164 1.64 -7.52 -16.30
N GLY A 165 2.59 -7.82 -15.41
CA GLY A 165 3.06 -9.19 -15.20
C GLY A 165 4.20 -9.29 -14.20
N GLY A 166 4.44 -10.52 -13.78
CA GLY A 166 5.39 -10.90 -12.75
C GLY A 166 5.44 -12.41 -12.59
N ALA A 167 6.36 -12.87 -11.74
CA ALA A 167 6.42 -14.25 -11.32
C ALA A 167 7.25 -14.40 -10.05
N GLY A 168 6.78 -15.28 -9.17
CA GLY A 168 7.47 -15.78 -7.99
C GLY A 168 7.96 -17.20 -8.20
N GLY A 169 9.08 -17.55 -7.57
CA GLY A 169 9.74 -18.85 -7.72
C GLY A 169 11.00 -18.87 -6.87
N ALA A 170 12.14 -19.32 -7.41
CA ALA A 170 13.39 -19.09 -6.69
C ALA A 170 13.72 -17.58 -6.55
N TYR A 171 13.34 -16.80 -7.57
CA TYR A 171 13.52 -15.35 -7.64
C TYR A 171 12.23 -14.69 -8.11
N ALA A 172 12.06 -13.43 -7.72
CA ALA A 172 10.90 -12.63 -8.09
C ALA A 172 11.19 -11.85 -9.37
N THR A 173 10.17 -11.67 -10.21
CA THR A 173 10.19 -10.75 -11.34
C THR A 173 8.94 -9.89 -11.35
N ALA A 174 9.06 -8.67 -11.87
CA ALA A 174 7.92 -7.79 -12.08
C ALA A 174 8.14 -6.93 -13.33
N SER A 175 7.04 -6.51 -13.96
CA SER A 175 7.07 -5.33 -14.84
C SER A 175 7.63 -4.11 -14.09
N GLY A 176 8.29 -3.19 -14.77
CA GLY A 176 8.93 -2.03 -14.16
C GLY A 176 8.02 -0.82 -14.04
N SER A 177 7.19 -0.55 -15.06
CA SER A 177 6.46 0.71 -15.21
C SER A 177 4.93 0.56 -15.39
N ASN A 178 4.33 -0.57 -14.99
CA ASN A 178 2.87 -0.73 -14.96
C ASN A 178 2.26 0.02 -13.74
N ALA A 179 0.99 0.38 -13.80
CA ALA A 179 0.28 1.04 -12.68
C ALA A 179 0.35 0.20 -11.39
N MET A 180 0.16 -1.12 -11.50
CA MET A 180 0.20 -2.04 -10.38
C MET A 180 1.59 -2.65 -10.13
N SER A 181 2.62 -2.28 -10.89
CA SER A 181 3.89 -3.03 -10.89
C SER A 181 4.60 -3.07 -9.54
N ALA A 182 4.56 -1.95 -8.82
CA ALA A 182 5.20 -1.84 -7.52
C ALA A 182 4.59 -2.81 -6.50
N LEU A 183 3.29 -3.11 -6.62
CA LEU A 183 2.56 -4.07 -5.78
C LEU A 183 2.82 -5.53 -6.18
N ILE A 184 3.27 -5.79 -7.41
CA ILE A 184 3.68 -7.13 -7.85
C ILE A 184 4.93 -7.56 -7.05
N SER A 185 5.87 -6.66 -6.79
CA SER A 185 7.13 -7.02 -6.12
C SER A 185 6.96 -7.68 -4.74
N PRO A 186 6.20 -7.10 -3.79
CA PRO A 186 5.93 -7.79 -2.52
C PRO A 186 5.17 -9.10 -2.74
N HIS A 187 4.14 -9.17 -3.58
CA HIS A 187 3.44 -10.43 -3.89
C HIS A 187 4.39 -11.55 -4.35
N GLU A 188 5.24 -11.28 -5.34
CA GLU A 188 6.15 -12.29 -5.90
C GLU A 188 7.32 -12.64 -4.96
N ILE A 189 7.71 -11.72 -4.07
CA ILE A 189 8.64 -12.03 -2.96
C ILE A 189 7.93 -12.88 -1.89
N GLY A 190 6.62 -12.72 -1.69
CA GLY A 190 5.81 -13.61 -0.86
C GLY A 190 5.96 -15.09 -1.28
N HIS A 191 5.92 -15.35 -2.58
CA HIS A 191 6.26 -16.68 -3.10
C HIS A 191 7.75 -17.00 -2.93
N SER A 192 8.64 -16.09 -3.36
CA SER A 192 10.05 -16.43 -3.55
C SER A 192 10.86 -16.54 -2.25
N LEU A 193 10.50 -15.74 -1.26
CA LEU A 193 11.09 -15.74 0.07
C LEU A 193 10.17 -16.44 1.09
N GLY A 194 8.87 -16.12 1.04
CA GLY A 194 7.88 -16.64 1.98
C GLY A 194 7.57 -18.12 1.79
N GLY A 195 7.59 -18.59 0.54
CA GLY A 195 7.01 -19.88 0.17
C GLY A 195 5.47 -19.88 0.31
N LEU A 196 4.86 -18.70 0.24
CA LEU A 196 3.42 -18.52 0.25
C LEU A 196 2.83 -19.01 -1.08
N ASP A 197 1.61 -19.53 -1.03
CA ASP A 197 0.82 -19.91 -2.21
C ASP A 197 -0.15 -18.78 -2.59
N ASP A 198 -0.70 -18.85 -3.80
CA ASP A 198 -1.72 -17.92 -4.25
C ASP A 198 -3.06 -18.17 -3.54
N GLU A 199 -3.67 -17.09 -3.04
CA GLU A 199 -4.98 -17.11 -2.38
C GLU A 199 -6.14 -16.80 -3.33
N TYR A 200 -5.84 -16.42 -4.57
CA TYR A 200 -6.87 -16.25 -5.58
C TYR A 200 -7.36 -17.60 -6.13
N ASP A 201 -8.59 -17.60 -6.63
CA ASP A 201 -9.39 -18.81 -6.84
C ASP A 201 -9.55 -19.19 -8.32
N TYR A 202 -8.65 -18.69 -9.17
CA TYR A 202 -8.62 -18.90 -10.61
C TYR A 202 -7.19 -19.13 -11.11
N TYR A 203 -7.00 -20.00 -12.11
CA TYR A 203 -5.69 -20.13 -12.77
C TYR A 203 -5.54 -19.15 -13.95
N GLN A 204 -6.62 -18.99 -14.73
CA GLN A 204 -6.73 -18.03 -15.83
C GLN A 204 -7.83 -17.03 -15.51
N ARG A 205 -7.56 -15.73 -15.67
CA ARG A 205 -8.56 -14.70 -15.40
C ARG A 205 -9.82 -14.91 -16.24
N GLY A 206 -10.99 -14.74 -15.63
CA GLY A 206 -12.28 -14.97 -16.28
C GLY A 206 -12.70 -16.43 -16.39
N VAL A 207 -11.89 -17.37 -15.91
CA VAL A 207 -12.24 -18.79 -15.81
C VAL A 207 -12.34 -19.15 -14.33
N PRO A 208 -13.56 -19.32 -13.79
CA PRO A 208 -13.75 -19.73 -12.40
C PRO A 208 -13.01 -21.03 -12.09
N GLY A 209 -12.36 -21.09 -10.93
CA GLY A 209 -11.73 -22.31 -10.44
C GLY A 209 -12.73 -23.45 -10.26
N GLY A 210 -12.25 -24.68 -10.37
CA GLY A 210 -13.04 -25.87 -10.03
C GLY A 210 -13.21 -26.04 -8.51
N ALA A 211 -13.73 -27.19 -8.11
CA ALA A 211 -13.66 -27.62 -6.72
C ALA A 211 -12.31 -28.27 -6.43
N TYR A 212 -11.68 -27.89 -5.32
CA TYR A 212 -10.51 -28.58 -4.81
C TYR A 212 -10.92 -29.97 -4.28
N THR A 213 -10.28 -31.02 -4.79
CA THR A 213 -10.52 -32.43 -4.38
C THR A 213 -9.28 -33.08 -3.77
N GLY A 214 -8.26 -32.28 -3.46
CA GLY A 214 -7.03 -32.76 -2.86
C GLY A 214 -7.19 -33.03 -1.36
N ARG A 215 -6.09 -33.48 -0.75
CA ARG A 215 -5.95 -33.58 0.71
C ARG A 215 -5.68 -32.21 1.33
N GLU A 216 -5.67 -32.14 2.66
CA GLU A 216 -5.27 -30.95 3.41
C GLU A 216 -3.98 -30.32 2.83
N PRO A 217 -4.02 -29.06 2.36
CA PRO A 217 -2.87 -28.39 1.77
C PRO A 217 -1.67 -28.35 2.73
N SER A 218 -0.45 -28.41 2.19
CA SER A 218 0.77 -28.13 2.97
C SER A 218 0.96 -26.65 3.25
N SER A 219 0.37 -25.80 2.41
CA SER A 219 0.26 -24.36 2.56
C SER A 219 -0.17 -23.97 3.98
N ALA A 220 0.48 -22.96 4.56
CA ALA A 220 0.17 -22.52 5.92
C ALA A 220 -1.16 -21.73 6.02
N HIS A 221 -1.47 -20.99 4.97
CA HIS A 221 -2.63 -20.12 4.76
C HIS A 221 -3.72 -20.72 3.83
N HIS A 222 -3.75 -22.04 3.67
CA HIS A 222 -4.91 -22.73 3.08
C HIS A 222 -5.32 -23.97 3.89
N THR A 223 -6.61 -24.23 4.02
CA THR A 223 -7.12 -25.35 4.84
C THR A 223 -8.38 -25.97 4.27
N LEU A 224 -8.67 -27.22 4.65
CA LEU A 224 -9.99 -27.86 4.53
C LEU A 224 -10.76 -27.89 5.86
N LEU A 225 -10.06 -27.62 6.97
CA LEU A 225 -10.59 -27.67 8.33
C LEU A 225 -11.61 -26.56 8.55
N THR A 226 -12.64 -26.83 9.36
CA THR A 226 -13.49 -25.79 9.95
C THR A 226 -12.72 -24.98 10.99
N GLU A 227 -13.20 -23.78 11.32
CA GLU A 227 -12.62 -22.97 12.40
C GLU A 227 -12.57 -23.74 13.73
N GLN A 228 -13.64 -24.48 14.05
CA GLN A 228 -13.67 -25.33 15.24
C GLN A 228 -12.62 -26.44 15.19
N GLU A 229 -12.45 -27.11 14.05
CA GLU A 229 -11.39 -28.12 13.89
C GLU A 229 -9.98 -27.52 13.98
N MET A 230 -9.76 -26.31 13.47
CA MET A 230 -8.49 -25.60 13.64
C MET A 230 -8.20 -25.32 15.11
N LEU A 231 -9.19 -24.86 15.88
CA LEU A 231 -9.10 -24.63 17.31
C LEU A 231 -8.85 -25.94 18.09
N ASP A 232 -9.65 -26.97 17.84
CA ASP A 232 -9.59 -28.26 18.55
C ASP A 232 -8.25 -28.98 18.28
N GLN A 233 -7.78 -28.94 17.03
CA GLN A 233 -6.54 -29.60 16.62
C GLN A 233 -5.30 -28.71 16.80
N ARG A 234 -5.48 -27.41 17.08
CA ARG A 234 -4.42 -26.39 17.12
C ARG A 234 -3.56 -26.38 15.84
N ARG A 235 -4.22 -26.36 14.68
CA ARG A 235 -3.55 -26.39 13.36
C ARG A 235 -3.81 -25.11 12.57
N LYS A 236 -2.94 -24.85 11.59
CA LYS A 236 -3.05 -23.68 10.68
C LYS A 236 -3.05 -22.39 11.50
N TRP A 237 -3.94 -21.45 11.20
CA TRP A 237 -3.99 -20.13 11.80
C TRP A 237 -4.94 -20.01 12.99
N TRP A 238 -5.16 -21.09 13.74
CA TRP A 238 -6.06 -21.08 14.90
C TRP A 238 -5.76 -19.97 15.93
N ARG A 239 -4.50 -19.51 16.02
CA ARG A 239 -4.06 -18.41 16.92
C ARG A 239 -4.49 -17.01 16.44
N TRP A 240 -4.88 -16.90 15.18
CA TRP A 240 -5.24 -15.65 14.53
C TRP A 240 -6.75 -15.51 14.33
N LEU A 241 -7.54 -16.56 14.53
CA LEU A 241 -9.00 -16.49 14.35
C LEU A 241 -9.62 -15.35 15.16
N GLY A 242 -10.36 -14.47 14.48
CA GLY A 242 -11.02 -13.29 15.02
C GLY A 242 -10.16 -12.02 15.09
N GLU A 243 -8.87 -12.08 14.74
CA GLU A 243 -8.01 -10.91 14.65
C GLU A 243 -8.43 -10.02 13.48
N GLU A 244 -8.55 -8.71 13.67
CA GLU A 244 -8.79 -7.79 12.56
C GLU A 244 -7.56 -7.71 11.64
N SER A 245 -7.80 -7.83 10.34
CA SER A 245 -6.75 -7.78 9.33
C SER A 245 -6.50 -6.38 8.82
N GLU A 246 -5.23 -5.99 8.69
CA GLU A 246 -4.83 -4.76 8.00
C GLU A 246 -5.30 -4.74 6.54
N SER A 247 -5.42 -5.91 5.90
CA SER A 247 -5.99 -6.05 4.57
C SER A 247 -7.52 -5.96 4.56
N GLY A 248 -8.20 -5.98 5.70
CA GLY A 248 -9.65 -5.84 5.85
C GLY A 248 -10.35 -7.07 6.45
N GLY A 249 -11.28 -6.81 7.37
CA GLY A 249 -12.10 -7.81 8.04
C GLY A 249 -11.34 -8.73 9.01
N PRO A 250 -12.05 -9.57 9.79
CA PRO A 250 -11.42 -10.49 10.72
C PRO A 250 -10.82 -11.70 10.01
N ILE A 251 -9.71 -12.23 10.53
CA ILE A 251 -9.18 -13.54 10.19
C ILE A 251 -10.20 -14.61 10.55
N GLY A 252 -10.54 -15.46 9.58
CA GLY A 252 -11.56 -16.49 9.69
C GLY A 252 -11.29 -17.59 8.67
N ARG A 253 -12.34 -18.01 7.96
CA ARG A 253 -12.25 -19.04 6.93
C ARG A 253 -13.07 -18.65 5.69
N TYR A 254 -12.39 -18.13 4.67
CA TYR A 254 -13.01 -17.63 3.43
C TYR A 254 -12.81 -18.63 2.29
N GLU A 255 -13.90 -19.06 1.64
CA GLU A 255 -13.82 -20.07 0.58
C GLU A 255 -13.12 -19.50 -0.67
N GLY A 256 -12.30 -20.33 -1.31
CA GLY A 256 -11.52 -19.96 -2.48
C GLY A 256 -10.03 -19.77 -2.16
N GLY A 257 -9.18 -20.31 -3.04
CA GLY A 257 -7.71 -20.25 -2.95
C GLY A 257 -7.06 -21.39 -3.74
N LEU A 258 -5.74 -21.38 -3.89
CA LEU A 258 -5.00 -22.37 -4.71
C LEU A 258 -5.57 -22.53 -6.14
N TYR A 259 -6.12 -21.47 -6.73
CA TYR A 259 -6.78 -21.50 -8.05
C TYR A 259 -8.13 -22.26 -8.11
N TYR A 260 -8.73 -22.58 -6.96
CA TYR A 260 -10.03 -23.25 -6.85
C TYR A 260 -11.03 -22.36 -6.14
N SER A 261 -12.24 -22.24 -6.70
CA SER A 261 -13.30 -21.39 -6.15
C SER A 261 -14.12 -22.08 -5.05
N LYS A 262 -13.92 -23.39 -4.83
CA LYS A 262 -14.67 -24.19 -3.86
C LYS A 262 -13.82 -25.25 -3.20
N GLY A 263 -14.19 -25.62 -1.98
CA GLY A 263 -13.62 -26.78 -1.29
C GLY A 263 -12.22 -26.59 -0.72
N VAL A 264 -11.72 -25.35 -0.67
CA VAL A 264 -10.50 -24.94 0.04
C VAL A 264 -10.72 -23.52 0.55
N TRP A 265 -10.10 -23.17 1.68
CA TRP A 265 -10.29 -21.88 2.33
C TRP A 265 -8.98 -21.19 2.68
N ARG A 266 -8.98 -19.87 2.60
CA ARG A 266 -7.90 -18.93 2.98
C ARG A 266 -8.26 -18.18 4.27
N PRO A 267 -7.31 -17.49 4.94
CA PRO A 267 -7.53 -16.92 6.27
C PRO A 267 -8.31 -15.60 6.27
N SER A 268 -8.26 -14.81 5.21
CA SER A 268 -8.82 -13.45 5.18
C SER A 268 -9.65 -13.19 3.92
N GLU A 269 -10.52 -12.17 3.98
CA GLU A 269 -11.29 -11.74 2.81
C GLU A 269 -10.36 -11.20 1.73
N HIS A 270 -9.38 -10.39 2.16
CA HIS A 270 -8.35 -9.75 1.36
C HIS A 270 -6.95 -10.12 1.84
N SER A 271 -6.01 -10.19 0.91
CA SER A 271 -4.57 -10.35 1.16
C SER A 271 -3.85 -9.97 -0.12
N ILE A 272 -2.62 -9.50 -0.05
CA ILE A 272 -1.80 -9.29 -1.26
C ILE A 272 -1.58 -10.60 -2.02
N MET A 273 -1.68 -11.76 -1.36
CA MET A 273 -1.62 -13.08 -1.99
C MET A 273 -2.90 -13.42 -2.79
N LYS A 274 -3.99 -12.65 -2.62
CA LYS A 274 -5.24 -12.75 -3.38
C LYS A 274 -5.35 -11.60 -4.40
N THR A 275 -5.28 -10.36 -3.91
CA THR A 275 -5.57 -9.14 -4.66
C THR A 275 -4.48 -8.11 -4.41
N LEU A 276 -3.79 -7.70 -5.49
CA LEU A 276 -2.81 -6.62 -5.41
C LEU A 276 -3.46 -5.32 -4.93
N GLY A 277 -2.77 -4.60 -4.04
CA GLY A 277 -3.23 -3.35 -3.46
C GLY A 277 -3.46 -3.46 -1.96
N TYR A 278 -3.93 -4.60 -1.48
CA TYR A 278 -4.05 -4.88 -0.05
C TYR A 278 -2.72 -5.32 0.58
N TYR A 279 -2.66 -5.27 1.90
CA TYR A 279 -1.52 -5.73 2.71
C TYR A 279 -1.50 -7.27 2.77
N TYR A 280 -0.42 -7.84 3.30
CA TYR A 280 -0.46 -9.23 3.76
C TYR A 280 -1.49 -9.37 4.89
N ASP A 281 -2.22 -10.48 4.89
CA ASP A 281 -2.93 -10.93 6.08
C ASP A 281 -1.93 -11.35 7.18
N GLN A 282 -2.43 -11.55 8.40
CA GLN A 282 -1.59 -11.80 9.58
C GLN A 282 -0.78 -13.12 9.47
N ILE A 283 -1.31 -14.14 8.78
CA ILE A 283 -0.64 -15.43 8.61
C ILE A 283 0.53 -15.26 7.66
N SER A 284 0.27 -14.60 6.52
CA SER A 284 1.29 -14.28 5.54
C SER A 284 2.37 -13.37 6.14
N ARG A 285 1.99 -12.36 6.94
CA ARG A 285 2.91 -11.48 7.66
C ARG A 285 3.83 -12.25 8.62
N GLU A 286 3.28 -13.12 9.45
CA GLU A 286 4.05 -13.95 10.40
C GLU A 286 5.11 -14.80 9.69
N ILE A 287 4.74 -15.45 8.59
CA ILE A 287 5.67 -16.25 7.78
C ILE A 287 6.73 -15.36 7.15
N MET A 288 6.36 -14.17 6.66
CA MET A 288 7.33 -13.25 6.09
C MET A 288 8.33 -12.72 7.15
N VAL A 289 7.90 -12.47 8.39
CA VAL A 289 8.80 -12.14 9.51
C VAL A 289 9.81 -13.26 9.76
N GLN A 290 9.34 -14.52 9.83
CA GLN A 290 10.19 -15.70 9.98
C GLN A 290 11.26 -15.74 8.87
N ARG A 291 10.84 -15.54 7.61
CA ARG A 291 11.69 -15.72 6.44
C ARG A 291 12.67 -14.58 6.24
N ILE A 292 12.28 -13.34 6.53
CA ILE A 292 13.19 -12.19 6.57
C ILE A 292 14.23 -12.38 7.67
N THR A 293 13.80 -12.76 8.88
CA THR A 293 14.70 -12.98 10.02
C THR A 293 15.68 -14.11 9.78
N ALA A 294 15.26 -15.21 9.14
CA ALA A 294 16.12 -16.33 8.79
C ALA A 294 17.26 -15.97 7.80
N LYS A 295 17.17 -14.82 7.10
CA LYS A 295 18.20 -14.33 6.17
C LYS A 295 19.28 -13.48 6.83
N THR A 296 19.16 -13.19 8.12
CA THR A 296 20.11 -12.38 8.91
C THR A 296 20.52 -13.08 10.20
N ALA A 297 21.56 -12.59 10.86
CA ALA A 297 21.88 -12.99 12.23
C ALA A 297 21.10 -12.09 13.20
N VAL A 298 20.27 -12.64 14.09
CA VAL A 298 19.55 -11.79 15.06
C VAL A 298 20.50 -11.19 16.10
N ILE A 299 21.51 -11.95 16.53
CA ILE A 299 22.65 -11.43 17.30
C ILE A 299 23.82 -11.29 16.32
N GLN A 300 24.16 -10.05 15.99
CA GLN A 300 25.18 -9.65 15.03
C GLN A 300 26.60 -9.89 15.52
N ASP A 301 26.83 -9.69 16.82
CA ASP A 301 28.07 -9.97 17.51
C ASP A 301 27.82 -10.09 19.02
N SER A 302 28.80 -10.60 19.77
CA SER A 302 28.72 -10.70 21.22
C SER A 302 30.10 -10.84 21.86
N THR A 303 30.17 -10.72 23.19
CA THR A 303 31.35 -11.24 23.91
C THR A 303 31.64 -12.69 23.48
N PRO A 304 32.90 -13.07 23.19
CA PRO A 304 33.22 -14.45 22.83
C PRO A 304 32.78 -15.47 23.87
N THR A 305 32.27 -16.62 23.42
CA THR A 305 31.74 -17.69 24.28
C THR A 305 32.64 -18.92 24.34
N ASP A 306 33.84 -18.85 23.76
CA ASP A 306 34.76 -19.98 23.56
C ASP A 306 35.69 -20.24 24.75
N ALA A 307 35.76 -19.31 25.71
CA ALA A 307 36.51 -19.45 26.95
C ALA A 307 35.76 -18.82 28.15
N PRO A 308 36.03 -19.28 29.39
CA PRO A 308 35.50 -18.62 30.58
C PRO A 308 35.99 -17.18 30.71
N VAL A 309 35.13 -16.32 31.24
CA VAL A 309 35.39 -14.88 31.46
C VAL A 309 35.39 -14.56 32.95
N GLY A 310 36.11 -13.51 33.35
CA GLY A 310 36.13 -13.04 34.74
C GLY A 310 34.80 -12.39 35.16
N ALA A 311 34.48 -12.47 36.45
CA ALA A 311 33.31 -11.79 37.03
C ALA A 311 33.44 -10.25 37.09
N ASP A 312 34.59 -9.72 36.68
CA ASP A 312 34.90 -8.29 36.55
C ASP A 312 34.70 -7.76 35.11
N ARG A 313 34.18 -8.59 34.20
CA ARG A 313 33.95 -8.25 32.78
C ARG A 313 32.59 -7.60 32.55
N VAL A 314 32.51 -6.79 31.50
CA VAL A 314 31.27 -6.39 30.83
C VAL A 314 30.92 -7.40 29.73
N LEU A 315 29.78 -8.08 29.87
CA LEU A 315 29.19 -8.89 28.80
C LEU A 315 28.29 -8.04 27.92
N TRP A 316 28.13 -8.44 26.67
CA TRP A 316 27.28 -7.75 25.71
C TRP A 316 26.84 -8.68 24.59
N VAL A 317 25.68 -8.37 24.02
CA VAL A 317 25.20 -8.84 22.72
C VAL A 317 24.92 -7.62 21.86
N GLN A 318 24.95 -7.80 20.54
CA GLN A 318 24.55 -6.78 19.58
C GLN A 318 23.38 -7.32 18.78
N PRO A 319 22.12 -7.05 19.19
CA PRO A 319 20.94 -7.44 18.42
C PRO A 319 20.87 -6.75 17.06
N MET A 320 19.95 -7.21 16.21
CA MET A 320 19.47 -6.43 15.07
C MET A 320 18.54 -5.31 15.54
N HIS A 321 18.44 -4.23 14.75
CA HIS A 321 17.64 -3.05 15.07
C HIS A 321 16.50 -2.86 14.05
N PRO A 322 15.32 -3.46 14.23
CA PRO A 322 14.12 -3.11 13.45
C PRO A 322 13.84 -1.61 13.50
N VAL A 323 13.12 -1.08 12.50
CA VAL A 323 12.83 0.35 12.42
C VAL A 323 11.73 0.76 13.39
N SER A 324 10.76 -0.12 13.66
CA SER A 324 9.56 0.22 14.45
C SER A 324 9.64 -0.13 15.93
N HIS A 325 10.68 -0.86 16.36
CA HIS A 325 10.84 -1.33 17.73
C HIS A 325 12.27 -1.83 17.98
N SER A 326 12.72 -1.81 19.23
CA SER A 326 13.93 -2.53 19.65
C SER A 326 13.62 -4.00 19.95
N LEU A 327 14.59 -4.88 19.70
CA LEU A 327 14.54 -6.25 20.20
C LEU A 327 14.79 -6.25 21.71
N THR A 328 14.23 -7.23 22.41
CA THR A 328 14.39 -7.36 23.87
C THR A 328 15.50 -8.34 24.21
N THR A 329 16.41 -7.95 25.11
CA THR A 329 17.51 -8.77 25.63
C THR A 329 17.29 -9.07 27.11
N ALA A 330 16.88 -10.29 27.42
CA ALA A 330 16.72 -10.80 28.77
C ALA A 330 17.98 -11.57 29.22
N TRP A 331 18.48 -11.27 30.43
CA TRP A 331 19.64 -11.94 31.01
C TRP A 331 19.24 -12.91 32.12
N SER A 332 20.00 -13.99 32.30
CA SER A 332 19.88 -14.89 33.45
C SER A 332 21.23 -15.33 33.97
N VAL A 333 21.31 -15.60 35.28
CA VAL A 333 22.48 -16.17 35.97
C VAL A 333 22.06 -17.47 36.64
N ASP A 334 22.74 -18.56 36.31
CA ASP A 334 22.43 -19.92 36.79
C ASP A 334 20.96 -20.34 36.62
N GLY A 335 20.31 -19.80 35.58
CA GLY A 335 18.90 -20.04 35.26
C GLY A 335 17.91 -19.11 35.96
N GLU A 336 18.36 -18.20 36.82
CA GLU A 336 17.52 -17.14 37.41
C GLU A 336 17.57 -15.87 36.56
N GLU A 337 16.40 -15.37 36.14
CA GLU A 337 16.27 -14.19 35.28
C GLU A 337 16.60 -12.90 36.03
N LEU A 338 17.37 -12.01 35.38
CA LEU A 338 17.67 -10.68 35.86
C LEU A 338 16.61 -9.70 35.37
N PRO A 339 16.18 -8.72 36.20
CA PRO A 339 15.20 -7.74 35.78
C PRO A 339 15.77 -6.78 34.73
N GLY A 340 14.94 -6.35 33.79
CA GLY A 340 15.21 -5.24 32.88
C GLY A 340 15.89 -5.64 31.58
N ASP A 341 15.48 -4.96 30.51
CA ASP A 341 15.97 -5.11 29.15
C ASP A 341 17.27 -4.31 28.94
N ARG A 342 18.32 -4.97 28.45
CA ARG A 342 19.63 -4.36 28.20
C ARG A 342 20.50 -5.24 27.30
N ASP A 343 21.21 -4.62 26.36
CA ASP A 343 22.16 -5.34 25.50
C ASP A 343 23.53 -5.57 26.16
N VAL A 344 23.79 -4.90 27.28
CA VAL A 344 25.05 -4.92 28.01
C VAL A 344 24.81 -5.25 29.49
N LEU A 345 25.63 -6.16 30.04
CA LEU A 345 25.58 -6.59 31.42
C LEU A 345 26.97 -6.46 32.07
N ASP A 346 27.09 -5.53 33.01
CA ASP A 346 28.29 -5.40 33.84
C ASP A 346 28.23 -6.42 34.99
N LEU A 347 29.07 -7.47 34.93
CA LEU A 347 29.05 -8.55 35.92
C LEU A 347 29.43 -8.08 37.33
N ARG A 348 30.14 -6.95 37.45
CA ARG A 348 30.54 -6.37 38.73
C ARG A 348 29.34 -5.91 39.56
N THR A 349 28.19 -5.68 38.93
CA THR A 349 26.97 -5.26 39.64
C THR A 349 26.18 -6.41 40.21
N LEU A 350 26.60 -7.67 39.98
CA LEU A 350 25.83 -8.87 40.34
C LEU A 350 26.31 -9.54 41.63
N ASP A 351 27.43 -9.10 42.21
CA ASP A 351 28.00 -9.65 43.45
C ASP A 351 28.04 -11.19 43.49
N LEU A 352 28.52 -11.80 42.39
CA LEU A 352 28.54 -13.26 42.22
C LEU A 352 29.35 -13.97 43.33
N ALA A 353 28.82 -15.08 43.81
CA ALA A 353 29.52 -15.90 44.81
C ALA A 353 30.81 -16.50 44.23
N PRO A 354 31.83 -16.83 45.05
CA PRO A 354 33.03 -17.47 44.53
C PRO A 354 32.72 -18.81 43.85
N GLY A 355 33.13 -18.97 42.59
CA GLY A 355 32.92 -20.18 41.81
C GLY A 355 32.74 -19.92 40.32
N THR A 356 32.05 -20.85 39.67
CA THR A 356 31.71 -20.78 38.25
C THR A 356 30.20 -20.60 38.11
N HIS A 357 29.79 -19.64 37.28
CA HIS A 357 28.41 -19.30 36.99
C HIS A 357 28.12 -19.42 35.50
N THR A 358 26.87 -19.72 35.16
CA THR A 358 26.36 -19.70 33.79
C THR A 358 25.58 -18.42 33.58
N VAL A 359 26.05 -17.54 32.71
CA VAL A 359 25.31 -16.32 32.33
C VAL A 359 24.77 -16.48 30.92
N THR A 360 23.49 -16.19 30.73
CA THR A 360 22.81 -16.35 29.44
C THR A 360 22.07 -15.08 29.06
N ALA A 361 22.24 -14.62 27.82
CA ALA A 361 21.44 -13.56 27.20
C ALA A 361 20.52 -14.18 26.14
N THR A 362 19.23 -13.83 26.18
CA THR A 362 18.22 -14.26 25.21
C THR A 362 17.63 -13.03 24.53
N VAL A 363 17.77 -12.96 23.21
CA VAL A 363 17.28 -11.88 22.36
C VAL A 363 16.00 -12.33 21.65
N THR A 364 14.92 -11.58 21.87
CA THR A 364 13.58 -11.87 21.36
C THR A 364 13.00 -10.67 20.62
N ASP A 365 12.19 -10.97 19.61
CA ASP A 365 11.33 -9.97 18.96
C ASP A 365 10.04 -9.82 19.77
N PRO A 366 9.75 -8.64 20.34
CA PRO A 366 8.60 -8.43 21.21
C PRO A 366 7.28 -8.24 20.46
N THR A 367 7.30 -8.16 19.12
CA THR A 367 6.09 -7.87 18.35
C THR A 367 5.07 -9.00 18.42
N ASP A 368 3.80 -8.61 18.31
CA ASP A 368 2.69 -9.55 18.16
C ASP A 368 2.59 -10.11 16.74
N PHE A 369 3.51 -9.77 15.83
CA PHE A 369 3.54 -10.29 14.45
C PHE A 369 3.79 -11.80 14.38
N VAL A 370 4.38 -12.39 15.43
CA VAL A 370 4.64 -13.82 15.52
C VAL A 370 3.94 -14.40 16.74
N ARG A 371 2.90 -15.20 16.55
CA ARG A 371 2.13 -15.89 17.60
C ARG A 371 2.45 -17.39 17.69
N ASP A 372 3.01 -18.00 16.65
CA ASP A 372 3.44 -19.39 16.69
C ASP A 372 4.73 -19.54 17.52
N PRO A 373 4.70 -20.30 18.64
CA PRO A 373 5.88 -20.51 19.47
C PRO A 373 7.03 -21.18 18.71
N ALA A 374 6.76 -22.05 17.73
CA ALA A 374 7.83 -22.67 16.95
C ALA A 374 8.56 -21.63 16.09
N ILE A 375 7.81 -20.70 15.49
CA ILE A 375 8.41 -19.59 14.73
C ILE A 375 9.15 -18.65 15.70
N ARG A 376 8.56 -18.35 16.86
CA ARG A 376 9.19 -17.52 17.89
C ARG A 376 10.51 -18.12 18.38
N ASP A 377 10.56 -19.42 18.62
CA ASP A 377 11.78 -20.14 18.98
C ASP A 377 12.83 -20.10 17.84
N GLU A 378 12.38 -20.21 16.58
CA GLU A 378 13.26 -20.13 15.40
C GLU A 378 13.88 -18.75 15.17
N ILE A 379 13.24 -17.67 15.63
CA ILE A 379 13.77 -16.30 15.50
C ILE A 379 14.47 -15.80 16.78
N THR A 380 14.21 -16.44 17.92
CA THR A 380 14.89 -16.13 19.20
C THR A 380 16.35 -16.61 19.15
N ARG A 381 17.28 -15.82 19.68
CA ARG A 381 18.70 -16.22 19.77
C ARG A 381 19.24 -16.05 21.17
N THR A 382 20.09 -17.00 21.56
CA THR A 382 20.70 -17.04 22.89
C THR A 382 22.23 -17.04 22.78
N ARG A 383 22.89 -16.45 23.75
CA ARG A 383 24.33 -16.57 24.01
C ARG A 383 24.55 -16.95 25.46
N THR A 384 25.51 -17.83 25.71
CA THR A 384 25.81 -18.34 27.04
C THR A 384 27.31 -18.26 27.30
N TRP A 385 27.68 -17.73 28.45
CA TRP A 385 29.05 -17.60 28.92
C TRP A 385 29.25 -18.37 30.22
N THR A 386 30.44 -18.94 30.37
CA THR A 386 30.93 -19.42 31.65
C THR A 386 31.67 -18.27 32.33
N VAL A 387 31.18 -17.83 33.49
CA VAL A 387 31.85 -16.82 34.31
C VAL A 387 32.59 -17.53 35.43
N ASP A 388 33.88 -17.29 35.57
CA ASP A 388 34.72 -17.85 36.64
C ASP A 388 35.27 -16.71 37.49
N THR A 389 34.88 -16.65 38.76
CA THR A 389 35.29 -15.57 39.68
C THR A 389 36.79 -15.59 40.00
N THR A 390 37.51 -16.66 39.65
CA THR A 390 38.96 -16.76 39.83
C THR A 390 39.75 -16.13 38.68
N ILE A 391 39.09 -15.81 37.57
CA ILE A 391 39.68 -15.17 36.40
C ILE A 391 39.58 -13.65 36.58
N THR A 392 40.70 -12.96 36.36
CA THR A 392 40.75 -11.50 36.21
C THR A 392 40.69 -11.15 34.73
N THR A 393 39.78 -10.27 34.35
CA THR A 393 39.63 -9.84 32.97
C THR A 393 40.88 -9.10 32.50
N PRO A 394 41.56 -9.58 31.44
CA PRO A 394 42.73 -8.89 30.90
C PRO A 394 42.37 -7.52 30.34
N PRO A 395 43.24 -6.51 30.46
CA PRO A 395 43.09 -5.26 29.72
C PRO A 395 43.12 -5.55 28.21
N ASP A 396 42.13 -5.07 27.47
CA ASP A 396 42.02 -5.24 26.02
C ASP A 396 42.49 -3.99 25.24
N GLY A 397 42.63 -2.84 25.91
CA GLY A 397 43.07 -1.59 25.31
C GLY A 397 42.04 -0.97 24.35
N THR A 398 40.81 -1.45 24.37
CA THR A 398 39.72 -0.95 23.53
C THR A 398 39.18 0.34 24.14
N GLU A 399 39.22 1.44 23.39
CA GLU A 399 38.63 2.72 23.80
C GLU A 399 37.17 2.82 23.34
N PRO A 400 36.25 3.39 24.14
CA PRO A 400 34.87 3.66 23.73
C PRO A 400 34.75 4.53 22.47
N ALA A 401 34.17 4.01 21.41
CA ALA A 401 33.89 4.72 20.16
C ALA A 401 32.65 4.19 19.43
N ILE A 402 32.05 5.00 18.55
CA ILE A 402 30.97 4.57 17.64
C ILE A 402 31.58 3.85 16.43
N VAL A 403 31.07 2.66 16.12
CA VAL A 403 31.55 1.81 15.02
C VAL A 403 30.56 1.65 13.87
N SER A 404 29.25 1.70 14.14
CA SER A 404 28.18 1.62 13.14
C SER A 404 26.95 2.38 13.62
N SER A 405 25.97 2.57 12.75
CA SER A 405 24.71 3.24 13.09
C SER A 405 23.64 3.07 12.03
N THR A 406 22.42 3.52 12.33
CA THR A 406 21.45 3.89 11.29
C THR A 406 22.12 4.83 10.26
N PRO A 407 21.94 4.61 8.94
CA PRO A 407 22.54 5.48 7.92
C PRO A 407 22.15 6.95 8.09
N THR A 408 23.11 7.86 7.95
CA THR A 408 22.88 9.31 8.08
C THR A 408 22.56 10.01 6.76
N GLY A 409 22.59 9.29 5.64
CA GLY A 409 22.42 9.85 4.29
C GLY A 409 20.98 10.15 3.88
N HIS A 410 20.01 9.64 4.64
CA HIS A 410 18.58 9.86 4.42
C HIS A 410 17.91 10.26 5.74
N PRO A 411 16.81 11.02 5.69
CA PRO A 411 16.00 11.28 6.87
C PRO A 411 15.49 9.98 7.49
N VAL A 412 15.43 9.93 8.81
CA VAL A 412 14.70 8.91 9.57
C VAL A 412 13.29 9.42 9.85
N GLY A 413 12.31 8.50 9.93
CA GLY A 413 10.92 8.82 10.22
C GLY A 413 10.69 9.26 11.67
N ARG A 414 9.48 9.79 11.91
CA ARG A 414 8.98 10.23 13.21
C ARG A 414 8.98 9.12 14.25
N ASP A 415 8.61 7.92 13.82
CA ASP A 415 8.39 6.76 14.68
C ASP A 415 9.52 5.72 14.53
N ASP A 416 10.68 6.13 13.97
CA ASP A 416 11.82 5.26 13.78
C ASP A 416 12.63 5.07 15.07
N VAL A 417 13.14 3.86 15.27
CA VAL A 417 14.21 3.56 16.22
C VAL A 417 15.56 3.82 15.55
N VAL A 418 16.33 4.77 16.11
CA VAL A 418 17.66 5.13 15.61
C VAL A 418 18.72 4.51 16.52
N TYR A 419 19.67 3.77 15.94
CA TYR A 419 20.69 3.06 16.72
C TYR A 419 22.11 3.57 16.44
N VAL A 420 22.99 3.40 17.43
CA VAL A 420 24.44 3.38 17.23
C VAL A 420 25.04 2.12 17.85
N GLU A 421 25.96 1.50 17.13
CA GLU A 421 26.77 0.41 17.67
C GLU A 421 28.11 1.00 18.15
N THR A 422 28.58 0.51 19.29
CA THR A 422 29.81 0.99 19.92
C THR A 422 30.88 -0.09 19.95
N THR A 423 32.14 0.29 20.15
CA THR A 423 33.17 -0.66 20.58
C THR A 423 32.78 -1.28 21.91
N HIS A 424 33.25 -2.49 22.22
CA HIS A 424 32.92 -3.16 23.48
C HIS A 424 34.15 -3.42 24.37
N PRO A 425 34.65 -2.40 25.11
CA PRO A 425 35.74 -2.60 26.06
C PRO A 425 35.41 -3.62 27.14
N ALA A 426 36.37 -4.47 27.48
CA ALA A 426 36.17 -5.59 28.39
C ALA A 426 35.69 -5.18 29.80
N THR A 427 35.95 -3.94 30.24
CA THR A 427 35.68 -3.47 31.60
C THR A 427 34.89 -2.16 31.67
N THR A 428 34.43 -1.63 30.54
CA THR A 428 33.75 -0.32 30.48
C THR A 428 32.53 -0.41 29.60
N VAL A 429 31.39 0.06 30.11
CA VAL A 429 30.16 0.25 29.33
C VAL A 429 30.26 1.60 28.61
N PRO A 430 30.28 1.66 27.28
CA PRO A 430 30.24 2.93 26.56
C PRO A 430 28.92 3.67 26.81
N GLU A 431 29.00 4.97 27.10
CA GLU A 431 27.82 5.83 27.28
C GLU A 431 27.66 6.76 26.08
N VAL A 432 26.63 6.52 25.28
CA VAL A 432 26.28 7.38 24.14
C VAL A 432 25.41 8.52 24.62
N THR A 433 25.83 9.75 24.34
CA THR A 433 24.98 10.92 24.57
C THR A 433 24.18 11.23 23.31
N TRP A 434 22.87 11.06 23.38
CA TRP A 434 21.95 11.47 22.32
C TRP A 434 21.48 12.90 22.56
N THR A 435 21.32 13.69 21.50
CA THR A 435 20.66 14.99 21.57
C THR A 435 19.62 15.12 20.46
N LEU A 436 18.38 15.42 20.81
CA LEU A 436 17.34 15.77 19.84
C LEU A 436 16.96 17.24 20.01
N ASN A 437 17.30 18.07 19.03
CA ASN A 437 17.20 19.53 19.10
C ASN A 437 17.87 20.14 20.35
N GLY A 438 18.96 19.52 20.82
CA GLY A 438 19.71 19.95 22.01
C GLY A 438 19.19 19.43 23.35
N LYS A 439 18.07 18.69 23.38
CA LYS A 439 17.64 17.95 24.59
C LYS A 439 18.35 16.60 24.65
N GLU A 440 18.93 16.27 25.80
CA GLU A 440 19.71 15.05 25.98
C GLU A 440 18.82 13.82 26.27
N TYR A 441 19.25 12.68 25.72
CA TYR A 441 18.68 11.35 25.92
C TYR A 441 19.82 10.34 26.11
N GLN A 442 19.50 9.18 26.69
CA GLN A 442 20.44 8.11 27.02
C GLN A 442 19.92 6.78 26.48
N GLY A 443 20.83 5.88 26.10
CA GLY A 443 20.49 4.57 25.54
C GLY A 443 21.44 4.18 24.40
N ALA A 444 21.45 2.88 24.05
CA ALA A 444 22.12 2.41 22.84
C ALA A 444 21.32 2.77 21.58
N ASP A 445 20.00 2.62 21.68
CA ASP A 445 19.02 3.03 20.69
C ASP A 445 18.21 4.22 21.22
N LEU A 446 17.65 5.01 20.31
CA LEU A 446 16.66 6.03 20.62
C LEU A 446 15.39 5.77 19.81
N ASP A 447 14.32 5.37 20.51
CA ASP A 447 12.98 5.26 19.95
C ASP A 447 12.35 6.65 19.83
N LEU A 448 12.20 7.14 18.59
CA LEU A 448 11.59 8.44 18.34
C LEU A 448 10.07 8.42 18.53
N GLY A 449 9.42 7.27 18.39
CA GLY A 449 7.97 7.10 18.60
C GLY A 449 7.54 7.26 20.06
N GLU A 450 8.46 7.04 21.01
CA GLU A 450 8.24 7.34 22.44
C GLU A 450 8.38 8.85 22.78
N ILE A 451 8.85 9.66 21.82
CA ILE A 451 9.07 11.09 21.99
C ILE A 451 7.97 11.86 21.29
N ASP A 452 7.28 12.73 22.05
CA ASP A 452 6.32 13.66 21.46
C ASP A 452 7.05 14.73 20.63
N LEU A 453 7.10 14.52 19.32
CA LEU A 453 7.68 15.43 18.34
C LEU A 453 6.61 16.27 17.66
N GLU A 454 6.82 17.57 17.62
CA GLU A 454 6.02 18.47 16.78
C GLU A 454 6.31 18.19 15.30
N PRO A 455 5.36 18.38 14.38
CA PRO A 455 5.63 18.26 12.96
C PRO A 455 6.77 19.18 12.50
N GLY A 456 7.68 18.65 11.69
CA GLY A 456 8.79 19.40 11.11
C GLY A 456 10.10 18.60 11.00
N THR A 457 11.16 19.32 10.62
CA THR A 457 12.51 18.76 10.57
C THR A 457 13.23 18.94 11.92
N HIS A 458 13.76 17.85 12.47
CA HIS A 458 14.57 17.89 13.68
C HIS A 458 16.00 17.40 13.43
N THR A 459 16.91 17.80 14.32
CA THR A 459 18.30 17.34 14.30
C THR A 459 18.54 16.40 15.47
N LEU A 460 18.84 15.15 15.15
CA LEU A 460 19.28 14.14 16.11
C LEU A 460 20.79 13.99 16.02
N THR A 461 21.48 13.94 17.17
CA THR A 461 22.90 13.59 17.22
C THR A 461 23.17 12.51 18.25
N ALA A 462 24.21 11.71 18.01
CA ALA A 462 24.77 10.75 18.94
C ALA A 462 26.27 11.01 19.08
N SER A 463 26.77 11.14 20.31
CA SER A 463 28.18 11.44 20.58
C SER A 463 28.81 10.45 21.54
N LEU A 464 30.00 9.95 21.18
CA LEU A 464 30.85 9.12 22.02
C LEU A 464 32.31 9.20 21.53
N GLY A 465 33.28 9.27 22.45
CA GLY A 465 34.70 9.22 22.11
C GLY A 465 35.18 10.38 21.21
N GLY A 466 34.51 11.54 21.29
CA GLY A 466 34.80 12.72 20.44
C GLY A 466 34.28 12.62 19.00
N ARG A 467 33.58 11.54 18.64
CA ARG A 467 32.84 11.41 17.39
C ARG A 467 31.38 11.76 17.61
N THR A 468 30.82 12.56 16.72
CA THR A 468 29.39 12.90 16.68
C THR A 468 28.82 12.49 15.33
N LEU A 469 27.72 11.74 15.35
CA LEU A 469 26.89 11.46 14.18
C LEU A 469 25.66 12.36 14.21
N THR A 470 25.08 12.64 13.04
CA THR A 470 23.92 13.53 12.91
C THR A 470 22.94 12.95 11.90
N TRP A 471 21.67 12.91 12.28
CA TRP A 471 20.55 12.55 11.42
C TRP A 471 19.59 13.72 11.32
N THR A 472 18.99 13.84 10.14
CA THR A 472 17.75 14.58 9.96
C THR A 472 16.61 13.66 10.36
N VAL A 473 15.79 14.09 11.32
CA VAL A 473 14.52 13.42 11.62
C VAL A 473 13.43 14.15 10.84
N ASP A 474 12.65 13.39 10.10
CA ASP A 474 11.46 13.85 9.45
C ASP A 474 10.22 13.51 10.27
N ALA A 475 9.68 14.52 10.96
CA ALA A 475 8.43 14.41 11.69
C ALA A 475 7.26 15.10 10.99
N THR A 476 7.44 15.61 9.76
CA THR A 476 6.34 16.15 8.96
C THR A 476 5.58 14.98 8.33
N PRO A 477 4.29 14.76 8.64
CA PRO A 477 3.51 13.76 7.94
C PRO A 477 3.19 14.23 6.50
N PRO A 478 3.10 13.31 5.52
CA PRO A 478 2.69 13.67 4.17
C PRO A 478 1.22 14.11 4.11
N GLY A 479 0.92 15.00 3.18
CA GLY A 479 -0.44 15.37 2.81
C GLY A 479 -1.03 14.44 1.75
N THR A 480 -2.36 14.41 1.65
CA THR A 480 -3.04 13.75 0.53
C THR A 480 -4.20 14.61 0.05
N VAL A 481 -4.23 14.89 -1.25
CA VAL A 481 -5.34 15.60 -1.88
C VAL A 481 -6.16 14.61 -2.69
N TYR A 482 -7.49 14.70 -2.58
CA TYR A 482 -8.41 13.97 -3.44
C TYR A 482 -9.06 14.88 -4.48
N GLU A 483 -9.32 14.33 -5.67
CA GLU A 483 -10.16 14.95 -6.70
C GLU A 483 -11.28 13.98 -7.07
N LEU A 484 -12.53 14.45 -7.06
CA LEU A 484 -13.68 13.68 -7.52
C LEU A 484 -14.24 14.22 -8.83
N SER A 485 -14.80 13.34 -9.65
CA SER A 485 -15.65 13.76 -10.79
C SER A 485 -16.84 14.60 -10.30
N GLN A 486 -17.45 15.39 -11.19
CA GLN A 486 -18.53 16.31 -10.79
C GLN A 486 -19.76 15.58 -10.20
N PRO A 487 -20.18 15.89 -8.95
CA PRO A 487 -21.36 15.28 -8.35
C PRO A 487 -22.67 15.89 -8.89
N LEU A 488 -23.79 15.24 -8.58
CA LEU A 488 -25.12 15.86 -8.72
C LEU A 488 -25.29 17.03 -7.76
N VAL A 489 -25.03 16.78 -6.48
CA VAL A 489 -25.07 17.78 -5.41
C VAL A 489 -24.02 17.42 -4.37
N ARG A 490 -23.60 18.42 -3.58
CA ARG A 490 -22.69 18.22 -2.46
C ARG A 490 -23.03 19.14 -1.29
N SER A 491 -22.64 18.73 -0.09
CA SER A 491 -22.67 19.56 1.12
C SER A 491 -21.49 19.15 2.02
N GLY A 492 -20.54 20.06 2.25
CA GLY A 492 -19.26 19.70 2.88
C GLY A 492 -18.59 18.58 2.08
N ASP A 493 -18.17 17.54 2.79
CA ASP A 493 -17.53 16.33 2.22
C ASP A 493 -18.51 15.22 1.85
N THR A 494 -19.82 15.53 1.76
CA THR A 494 -20.83 14.59 1.26
C THR A 494 -21.16 14.87 -0.19
N TYR A 495 -21.01 13.85 -1.05
CA TYR A 495 -21.19 13.92 -2.50
C TYR A 495 -22.27 12.92 -2.96
N VAL A 496 -23.21 13.37 -3.79
CA VAL A 496 -24.25 12.50 -4.36
C VAL A 496 -24.00 12.27 -5.84
N TYR A 497 -23.99 11.01 -6.26
CA TYR A 497 -23.83 10.59 -7.66
C TYR A 497 -24.98 9.69 -8.09
N ASN A 498 -25.44 9.83 -9.34
CA ASN A 498 -26.42 8.95 -9.99
C ASN A 498 -25.78 8.06 -11.06
N GLY A 499 -24.56 7.60 -10.81
CA GLY A 499 -23.78 6.89 -11.81
C GLY A 499 -22.33 6.72 -11.37
N PRO A 500 -21.46 6.33 -12.31
CA PRO A 500 -20.05 6.19 -11.99
C PRO A 500 -19.46 7.52 -11.56
N PHE A 501 -18.51 7.46 -10.65
CA PHE A 501 -17.69 8.62 -10.28
C PHE A 501 -16.24 8.19 -10.23
N SER A 502 -15.34 9.14 -10.45
CA SER A 502 -13.91 8.88 -10.39
C SER A 502 -13.27 9.58 -9.20
N MET A 503 -12.25 8.96 -8.62
CA MET A 503 -11.42 9.50 -7.55
C MET A 503 -9.95 9.47 -7.98
N ARG A 504 -9.27 10.62 -7.87
CA ARG A 504 -7.81 10.68 -7.89
C ARG A 504 -7.30 10.98 -6.49
N LEU A 505 -6.28 10.26 -6.05
CA LEU A 505 -5.48 10.64 -4.89
C LEU A 505 -4.11 11.09 -5.37
N THR A 506 -3.61 12.17 -4.77
CA THR A 506 -2.27 12.71 -4.99
C THR A 506 -1.64 12.95 -3.63
N GLY A 507 -0.64 12.14 -3.28
CA GLY A 507 0.21 12.39 -2.13
C GLY A 507 1.14 13.58 -2.39
N ASP A 508 1.37 14.38 -1.36
CA ASP A 508 2.30 15.50 -1.37
C ASP A 508 3.14 15.43 -0.09
N ASP A 509 4.42 15.77 -0.20
CA ASP A 509 5.34 15.74 0.92
C ASP A 509 6.31 16.92 0.82
N ASP A 510 6.86 17.36 1.95
CA ASP A 510 7.78 18.49 2.00
C ASP A 510 9.22 18.12 1.58
N ARG A 511 9.43 16.85 1.20
CA ARG A 511 10.71 16.28 0.76
C ARG A 511 10.57 15.44 -0.50
N ASP A 512 11.71 15.27 -1.18
CA ASP A 512 11.80 14.43 -2.37
C ASP A 512 11.64 12.95 -2.00
N GLY A 513 10.75 12.25 -2.69
CA GLY A 513 10.51 10.83 -2.47
C GLY A 513 9.27 10.34 -3.20
N TYR A 514 9.14 9.02 -3.35
CA TYR A 514 7.88 8.46 -3.83
C TYR A 514 6.90 8.37 -2.67
N VAL A 515 5.80 9.10 -2.76
CA VAL A 515 4.71 9.11 -1.76
C VAL A 515 3.67 8.05 -2.13
N VAL A 516 3.39 7.13 -1.21
CA VAL A 516 2.44 6.03 -1.41
C VAL A 516 1.07 6.45 -0.92
N SER A 517 0.13 6.73 -1.82
CA SER A 517 -1.27 6.99 -1.44
C SER A 517 -2.07 5.71 -1.26
N GLU A 518 -2.99 5.70 -0.31
CA GLU A 518 -3.90 4.57 -0.06
C GLU A 518 -5.30 5.05 0.32
N SER A 519 -6.28 4.17 0.14
CA SER A 519 -7.67 4.41 0.51
C SER A 519 -8.33 3.16 1.06
N ARG A 520 -9.40 3.33 1.82
CA ARG A 520 -10.31 2.25 2.21
C ARG A 520 -11.75 2.72 2.17
N VAL A 521 -12.68 1.80 1.93
CA VAL A 521 -14.11 2.12 1.84
C VAL A 521 -14.83 1.43 2.99
N ASP A 522 -15.61 2.19 3.75
CA ASP A 522 -16.37 1.71 4.91
C ASP A 522 -15.52 0.97 5.96
N GLY A 523 -14.23 1.30 6.06
CA GLY A 523 -13.28 0.66 6.96
C GLY A 523 -12.72 -0.68 6.44
N ASP A 524 -13.08 -1.11 5.23
CA ASP A 524 -12.60 -2.36 4.63
C ASP A 524 -11.21 -2.22 4.03
N GLY A 525 -10.18 -2.47 4.87
CA GLY A 525 -8.79 -2.71 4.48
C GLY A 525 -8.08 -1.56 3.76
N TRP A 526 -6.85 -1.25 4.17
CA TRP A 526 -6.08 -0.26 3.39
C TRP A 526 -5.69 -0.83 2.02
N PHE A 527 -6.05 -0.08 0.97
CA PHE A 527 -5.75 -0.42 -0.42
C PHE A 527 -4.84 0.64 -1.03
N ASN A 528 -3.66 0.23 -1.46
CA ASN A 528 -2.69 1.08 -2.16
C ASN A 528 -3.30 1.62 -3.46
N TYR A 529 -3.42 2.93 -3.54
CA TYR A 529 -3.95 3.61 -4.71
C TYR A 529 -2.88 3.68 -5.81
N PHE A 530 -3.24 3.20 -7.00
CA PHE A 530 -2.34 3.17 -8.16
C PHE A 530 -2.92 3.83 -9.41
N GLY A 531 -3.96 4.66 -9.26
CA GLY A 531 -4.71 5.20 -10.39
C GLY A 531 -5.69 4.19 -10.96
N TRP A 532 -5.50 3.76 -12.21
CA TRP A 532 -6.35 2.78 -12.89
C TRP A 532 -5.52 1.61 -13.45
N PRO A 533 -6.07 0.38 -13.53
CA PRO A 533 -5.28 -0.79 -13.96
C PRO A 533 -4.59 -0.66 -15.31
N THR A 534 -5.17 0.10 -16.25
CA THR A 534 -4.59 0.33 -17.58
C THR A 534 -3.64 1.52 -17.63
N SER A 535 -3.65 2.42 -16.63
CA SER A 535 -2.76 3.57 -16.54
C SER A 535 -2.85 4.24 -15.16
N SER A 536 -1.70 4.51 -14.54
CA SER A 536 -1.61 5.30 -13.31
C SER A 536 -2.07 6.74 -13.48
N GLU A 537 -2.11 7.25 -14.71
CA GLU A 537 -2.58 8.59 -15.03
C GLU A 537 -4.11 8.73 -15.01
N LEU A 538 -4.85 7.61 -14.96
CA LEU A 538 -6.31 7.64 -14.90
C LEU A 538 -6.78 7.52 -13.45
N PRO A 539 -7.86 8.22 -13.07
CA PRO A 539 -8.43 8.11 -11.73
C PRO A 539 -9.12 6.75 -11.52
N TRP A 540 -9.20 6.33 -10.26
CA TRP A 540 -9.97 5.15 -9.89
C TRP A 540 -11.46 5.39 -10.14
N THR A 541 -12.10 4.53 -10.93
CA THR A 541 -13.50 4.69 -11.32
C THR A 541 -14.39 3.72 -10.56
N PHE A 542 -15.33 4.26 -9.80
CA PHE A 542 -16.36 3.52 -9.11
C PHE A 542 -17.61 3.41 -9.98
N THR A 543 -18.19 2.22 -10.07
CA THR A 543 -19.48 2.00 -10.75
C THR A 543 -20.28 0.93 -9.99
N GLU A 544 -21.61 0.89 -10.14
CA GLU A 544 -22.44 -0.08 -9.42
C GLU A 544 -22.09 -1.54 -9.72
N GLU A 545 -21.75 -1.83 -10.98
CA GLU A 545 -21.43 -3.19 -11.45
C GLU A 545 -19.92 -3.43 -11.56
N GLY A 546 -19.11 -2.42 -11.26
CA GLY A 546 -17.67 -2.38 -11.55
C GLY A 546 -17.33 -2.33 -13.05
N THR A 547 -16.05 -2.17 -13.35
CA THR A 547 -15.52 -2.16 -14.72
C THR A 547 -14.70 -3.42 -14.97
N VAL A 548 -15.06 -4.20 -16.00
CA VAL A 548 -14.32 -5.41 -16.37
C VAL A 548 -13.07 -5.04 -17.16
N ILE A 549 -11.89 -5.38 -16.63
CA ILE A 549 -10.58 -5.22 -17.28
C ILE A 549 -9.82 -6.53 -17.12
N ASP A 550 -9.35 -7.10 -18.23
CA ASP A 550 -8.64 -8.39 -18.25
C ASP A 550 -9.35 -9.48 -17.43
N SER A 551 -10.69 -9.49 -17.49
CA SER A 551 -11.57 -10.42 -16.78
C SER A 551 -11.52 -10.34 -15.24
N LEU A 552 -11.18 -9.16 -14.69
CA LEU A 552 -11.40 -8.77 -13.30
C LEU A 552 -12.34 -7.57 -13.25
N VAL A 553 -13.15 -7.47 -12.21
CA VAL A 553 -14.09 -6.37 -11.98
C VAL A 553 -13.47 -5.37 -11.02
N TYR A 554 -13.19 -4.15 -11.48
CA TYR A 554 -12.59 -3.09 -10.68
C TYR A 554 -13.62 -2.03 -10.26
N GLY A 555 -13.49 -1.52 -9.03
CA GLY A 555 -14.26 -0.37 -8.55
C GLY A 555 -15.76 -0.62 -8.47
N LYS A 556 -16.18 -1.85 -8.17
CA LYS A 556 -17.60 -2.16 -7.94
C LYS A 556 -18.03 -1.57 -6.61
N LEU A 557 -18.87 -0.54 -6.65
CA LEU A 557 -19.40 0.12 -5.47
C LEU A 557 -20.93 0.01 -5.48
N PRO A 558 -21.51 -0.86 -4.63
CA PRO A 558 -22.96 -0.99 -4.51
C PRO A 558 -23.66 0.34 -4.27
N ARG A 559 -24.95 0.43 -4.60
CA ARG A 559 -25.72 1.65 -4.30
C ARG A 559 -25.84 1.87 -2.79
N GLY A 560 -25.74 3.12 -2.40
CA GLY A 560 -25.96 3.57 -1.03
C GLY A 560 -24.90 4.56 -0.59
N ARG A 561 -24.91 4.85 0.72
CA ARG A 561 -23.92 5.72 1.35
C ARG A 561 -22.68 4.94 1.77
N HIS A 562 -21.51 5.44 1.38
CA HIS A 562 -20.18 4.92 1.72
C HIS A 562 -19.28 6.03 2.26
N THR A 563 -18.41 5.68 3.19
CA THR A 563 -17.30 6.53 3.62
C THR A 563 -16.02 6.07 2.94
N VAL A 564 -15.33 6.99 2.26
CA VAL A 564 -13.98 6.73 1.72
C VAL A 564 -12.99 7.44 2.61
N GLU A 565 -12.10 6.67 3.22
CA GLU A 565 -10.94 7.18 3.95
C GLU A 565 -9.71 7.11 3.06
N TYR A 566 -8.82 8.08 3.18
CA TYR A 566 -7.59 8.16 2.38
C TYR A 566 -6.45 8.76 3.21
N ARG A 567 -5.22 8.35 2.88
CA ARG A 567 -3.98 8.93 3.41
C ARG A 567 -2.82 8.64 2.45
N SER A 568 -1.63 9.12 2.81
CA SER A 568 -0.39 8.76 2.13
C SER A 568 0.72 8.40 3.12
N ILE A 569 1.77 7.76 2.63
CA ILE A 569 2.97 7.40 3.37
C ILE A 569 4.17 7.98 2.61
N ASP A 570 5.03 8.74 3.28
CA ASP A 570 6.20 9.36 2.68
C ASP A 570 7.37 8.37 2.51
N ALA A 571 8.49 8.83 1.96
CA ALA A 571 9.67 7.99 1.75
C ALA A 571 10.45 7.66 3.04
N ALA A 572 10.27 8.45 4.11
CA ALA A 572 10.80 8.15 5.44
C ALA A 572 9.99 7.05 6.13
N GLY A 573 8.73 6.85 5.73
CA GLY A 573 7.81 5.85 6.26
C GLY A 573 6.71 6.42 7.16
N ASN A 574 6.57 7.74 7.24
CA ASN A 574 5.55 8.39 8.06
C ASN A 574 4.18 8.29 7.39
N PRO A 575 3.17 7.71 8.05
CA PRO A 575 1.80 7.80 7.57
C PRO A 575 1.23 9.19 7.86
N GLY A 576 0.55 9.77 6.86
CA GLY A 576 -0.31 10.94 7.03
C GLY A 576 -1.55 10.63 7.87
N GLU A 577 -2.16 11.68 8.42
CA GLU A 577 -3.47 11.56 9.06
C GLU A 577 -4.51 11.08 8.04
N ALA A 578 -5.35 10.12 8.44
CA ALA A 578 -6.43 9.65 7.59
C ALA A 578 -7.56 10.67 7.56
N GLU A 579 -7.84 11.19 6.37
CA GLU A 579 -9.00 12.04 6.11
C GLU A 579 -10.11 11.22 5.45
N SER A 580 -11.32 11.78 5.34
CA SER A 580 -12.44 11.08 4.72
C SER A 580 -13.45 11.98 4.03
N PHE A 581 -14.14 11.41 3.05
CA PHE A 581 -15.34 11.99 2.46
C PHE A 581 -16.44 10.92 2.34
N THR A 582 -17.69 11.38 2.21
CA THR A 582 -18.85 10.51 2.04
C THR A 582 -19.36 10.58 0.61
N VAL A 583 -19.61 9.42 0.01
CA VAL A 583 -20.31 9.31 -1.28
C VAL A 583 -21.63 8.59 -1.10
N THR A 584 -22.69 9.13 -1.70
CA THR A 584 -23.96 8.44 -1.81
C THR A 584 -24.27 8.19 -3.28
N THR A 585 -24.28 6.93 -3.68
CA THR A 585 -24.60 6.50 -5.04
C THR A 585 -26.07 6.11 -5.14
N ILE A 586 -26.76 6.62 -6.16
CA ILE A 586 -28.16 6.31 -6.47
C ILE A 586 -28.29 5.70 -7.85
N ALA A 587 -29.49 5.20 -8.16
CA ALA A 587 -29.78 4.61 -9.46
C ALA A 587 -29.51 5.58 -10.61
N PRO A 588 -28.86 5.12 -11.71
CA PRO A 588 -28.78 5.92 -12.91
C PRO A 588 -30.16 6.15 -13.51
N PRO A 589 -30.39 7.29 -14.18
CA PRO A 589 -31.67 7.56 -14.83
C PRO A 589 -32.01 6.46 -15.86
N PRO A 590 -33.30 6.13 -16.04
CA PRO A 590 -33.70 5.16 -17.06
C PRO A 590 -33.30 5.65 -18.46
N ALA A 591 -32.88 4.72 -19.32
CA ALA A 591 -32.47 5.03 -20.69
C ALA A 591 -33.59 5.72 -21.48
N CYS A 592 -33.23 6.79 -22.19
CA CYS A 592 -34.17 7.62 -22.95
C CYS A 592 -34.73 6.86 -24.17
N THR A 593 -36.05 6.85 -24.34
CA THR A 593 -36.67 6.43 -25.61
C THR A 593 -36.93 7.63 -26.53
N ARG A 594 -36.97 8.84 -25.96
CA ARG A 594 -37.08 10.12 -26.66
C ARG A 594 -36.28 11.16 -25.90
N THR A 595 -35.44 11.92 -26.61
CA THR A 595 -34.72 13.05 -26.03
C THR A 595 -35.24 14.36 -26.63
N VAL A 596 -35.46 15.35 -25.78
CA VAL A 596 -35.75 16.73 -26.14
C VAL A 596 -34.59 17.58 -25.66
N THR A 597 -34.01 18.35 -26.58
CA THR A 597 -32.96 19.33 -26.32
C THR A 597 -33.41 20.71 -26.83
N GLY A 598 -32.75 21.77 -26.38
CA GLY A 598 -33.09 23.14 -26.78
C GLY A 598 -34.49 23.58 -26.35
N VAL A 599 -35.14 24.44 -27.13
CA VAL A 599 -36.41 25.08 -26.74
C VAL A 599 -37.63 24.29 -27.24
N HIS A 600 -38.52 23.88 -26.34
CA HIS A 600 -39.85 23.34 -26.64
C HIS A 600 -40.94 24.32 -26.18
N ARG A 601 -41.75 24.83 -27.12
CA ARG A 601 -42.88 25.72 -26.81
C ARG A 601 -44.20 24.96 -26.91
N GLY A 602 -45.05 25.13 -25.92
CA GLY A 602 -46.35 24.48 -25.82
C GLY A 602 -46.34 23.28 -24.86
N ALA A 603 -47.50 22.64 -24.72
CA ALA A 603 -47.65 21.50 -23.83
C ALA A 603 -46.75 20.32 -24.26
N LEU A 604 -46.16 19.63 -23.29
CA LEU A 604 -45.41 18.41 -23.49
C LEU A 604 -46.10 17.27 -22.74
N THR A 605 -46.62 16.29 -23.48
CA THR A 605 -47.25 15.10 -22.90
C THR A 605 -46.33 13.89 -23.10
N VAL A 606 -45.87 13.31 -22.00
CA VAL A 606 -45.11 12.07 -21.97
C VAL A 606 -46.10 10.92 -21.82
N ALA A 607 -46.47 10.32 -22.95
CA ALA A 607 -47.56 9.35 -23.02
C ALA A 607 -47.12 7.93 -22.67
N ASP A 608 -45.91 7.55 -23.06
CA ASP A 608 -45.26 6.26 -22.88
C ASP A 608 -43.73 6.42 -22.89
N GLY A 609 -43.02 5.32 -22.69
CA GLY A 609 -41.55 5.29 -22.73
C GLY A 609 -40.89 6.20 -21.69
N VAL A 610 -39.68 6.64 -22.02
CA VAL A 610 -38.86 7.56 -21.21
C VAL A 610 -38.58 8.80 -22.07
N THR A 611 -39.18 9.93 -21.70
CA THR A 611 -38.82 11.22 -22.31
C THR A 611 -37.75 11.89 -21.46
N CYS A 612 -36.59 12.13 -22.05
CA CYS A 612 -35.50 12.87 -21.45
C CYS A 612 -35.50 14.33 -21.92
N LEU A 613 -35.43 15.26 -20.98
CA LEU A 613 -35.17 16.67 -21.20
C LEU A 613 -33.71 16.91 -20.86
N ASP A 614 -32.86 17.03 -21.87
CA ASP A 614 -31.41 17.20 -21.71
C ASP A 614 -31.06 18.67 -21.96
N GLY A 615 -30.81 19.41 -20.88
CA GLY A 615 -30.56 20.85 -20.93
C GLY A 615 -31.69 21.66 -21.58
N ALA A 616 -32.89 21.11 -21.69
CA ALA A 616 -33.97 21.69 -22.49
C ALA A 616 -34.72 22.81 -21.78
N GLU A 617 -35.25 23.75 -22.56
CA GLU A 617 -36.15 24.82 -22.11
C GLU A 617 -37.58 24.53 -22.58
N VAL A 618 -38.42 24.04 -21.67
CA VAL A 618 -39.83 23.74 -21.94
C VAL A 618 -40.69 24.90 -21.43
N THR A 619 -41.41 25.57 -22.34
CA THR A 619 -42.39 26.61 -21.99
C THR A 619 -43.80 26.12 -22.26
N GLY A 620 -44.51 25.68 -21.22
CA GLY A 620 -45.82 25.04 -21.30
C GLY A 620 -45.96 23.93 -20.25
N PRO A 621 -47.18 23.41 -20.02
CA PRO A 621 -47.39 22.35 -19.05
C PRO A 621 -46.74 21.03 -19.51
N VAL A 622 -46.13 20.31 -18.58
CA VAL A 622 -45.57 18.97 -18.77
C VAL A 622 -46.47 17.96 -18.05
N VAL A 623 -46.98 16.97 -18.78
CA VAL A 623 -47.87 15.94 -18.23
C VAL A 623 -47.26 14.56 -18.47
N VAL A 624 -46.98 13.82 -17.39
CA VAL A 624 -46.48 12.44 -17.45
C VAL A 624 -47.63 11.48 -17.15
N LYS A 625 -47.98 10.66 -18.14
CA LYS A 625 -49.06 9.68 -18.02
C LYS A 625 -48.61 8.44 -17.24
N ARG A 626 -49.59 7.66 -16.80
CA ARG A 626 -49.37 6.40 -16.08
C ARG A 626 -48.46 5.47 -16.88
N GLY A 627 -47.45 4.92 -16.22
CA GLY A 627 -46.48 3.99 -16.80
C GLY A 627 -45.38 4.64 -17.66
N ALA A 628 -45.50 5.92 -18.01
CA ALA A 628 -44.47 6.67 -18.70
C ALA A 628 -43.44 7.23 -17.70
N SER A 629 -42.27 7.63 -18.20
CA SER A 629 -41.20 8.21 -17.37
C SER A 629 -40.68 9.53 -17.92
N LEU A 630 -40.35 10.44 -17.03
CA LEU A 630 -39.69 11.71 -17.35
C LEU A 630 -38.34 11.77 -16.65
N VAL A 631 -37.28 12.05 -17.41
CA VAL A 631 -35.98 12.42 -16.88
C VAL A 631 -35.70 13.84 -17.33
N ALA A 632 -35.49 14.77 -16.43
CA ALA A 632 -35.00 16.10 -16.74
C ALA A 632 -33.63 16.26 -16.09
N ASP A 633 -32.62 16.58 -16.90
CA ASP A 633 -31.25 16.83 -16.45
C ASP A 633 -30.81 18.22 -16.91
N GLY A 634 -30.54 19.09 -15.95
CA GLY A 634 -30.41 20.53 -16.17
C GLY A 634 -31.68 21.16 -16.74
N GLY A 635 -31.51 22.26 -17.47
CA GLY A 635 -32.60 22.91 -18.19
C GLY A 635 -33.67 23.60 -17.31
N ARG A 636 -34.74 24.04 -17.97
CA ARG A 636 -35.85 24.77 -17.34
C ARG A 636 -37.21 24.32 -17.85
N ILE A 637 -38.14 24.08 -16.93
CA ILE A 637 -39.57 23.90 -17.22
C ILE A 637 -40.32 25.13 -16.70
N THR A 638 -40.91 25.92 -17.59
CA THR A 638 -41.80 27.04 -17.24
C THR A 638 -43.24 26.63 -17.54
N GLY A 639 -43.94 26.17 -16.50
CA GLY A 639 -45.26 25.56 -16.59
C GLY A 639 -45.47 24.52 -15.49
N ALA A 640 -46.72 24.08 -15.30
CA ALA A 640 -47.01 23.02 -14.34
C ALA A 640 -46.43 21.68 -14.81
N LEU A 641 -45.80 20.94 -13.90
CA LEU A 641 -45.36 19.55 -14.09
C LEU A 641 -46.30 18.64 -13.30
N THR A 642 -47.08 17.82 -13.99
CA THR A 642 -48.03 16.88 -13.36
C THR A 642 -47.74 15.46 -13.82
N ALA A 643 -47.54 14.56 -12.87
CA ALA A 643 -47.30 13.14 -13.12
C ALA A 643 -48.22 12.28 -12.25
N THR A 644 -48.96 11.35 -12.86
CA THR A 644 -49.90 10.47 -12.15
C THR A 644 -49.66 9.01 -12.52
N GLY A 645 -49.23 8.22 -11.54
CA GLY A 645 -48.80 6.83 -11.72
C GLY A 645 -47.61 6.65 -12.68
N PRO A 646 -46.62 7.56 -12.77
CA PRO A 646 -45.50 7.38 -13.69
C PRO A 646 -44.63 6.19 -13.24
N LYS A 647 -43.88 5.59 -14.17
CA LYS A 647 -42.89 4.58 -13.82
C LYS A 647 -41.73 5.23 -13.08
N ALA A 648 -41.16 6.30 -13.63
CA ALA A 648 -40.10 7.09 -12.98
C ALA A 648 -40.24 8.59 -13.28
N VAL A 649 -39.88 9.45 -12.31
CA VAL A 649 -39.71 10.89 -12.52
C VAL A 649 -38.39 11.33 -11.90
N HIS A 650 -37.45 11.78 -12.73
CA HIS A 650 -36.14 12.28 -12.31
C HIS A 650 -36.05 13.77 -12.67
N LEU A 651 -35.80 14.62 -11.68
CA LEU A 651 -35.51 16.04 -11.84
C LEU A 651 -34.12 16.30 -11.26
N LEU A 652 -33.12 16.39 -12.13
CA LEU A 652 -31.71 16.46 -11.79
C LEU A 652 -31.20 17.83 -12.21
N LYS A 653 -30.80 18.68 -11.25
CA LYS A 653 -30.33 20.05 -11.54
C LYS A 653 -31.32 20.89 -12.38
N THR A 654 -32.59 20.49 -12.45
CA THR A 654 -33.62 21.13 -13.28
C THR A 654 -34.32 22.25 -12.51
N SER A 655 -34.55 23.38 -13.17
CA SER A 655 -35.38 24.45 -12.63
C SER A 655 -36.83 24.33 -13.12
N VAL A 656 -37.78 24.21 -12.21
CA VAL A 656 -39.22 24.18 -12.53
C VAL A 656 -39.88 25.44 -11.99
N THR A 657 -40.43 26.27 -12.87
CA THR A 657 -41.23 27.45 -12.53
C THR A 657 -42.70 27.13 -12.78
N GLY A 658 -43.39 26.72 -11.73
CA GLY A 658 -44.76 26.22 -11.78
C GLY A 658 -45.05 25.21 -10.67
N VAL A 659 -46.29 24.71 -10.60
CA VAL A 659 -46.66 23.66 -9.65
C VAL A 659 -46.05 22.33 -10.09
N VAL A 660 -45.45 21.60 -9.16
CA VAL A 660 -44.98 20.23 -9.33
C VAL A 660 -45.89 19.29 -8.54
N SER A 661 -46.57 18.37 -9.23
CA SER A 661 -47.41 17.35 -8.59
C SER A 661 -47.01 15.98 -9.11
N VAL A 662 -46.46 15.15 -8.23
CA VAL A 662 -46.09 13.76 -8.53
C VAL A 662 -46.83 12.83 -7.59
N ASN A 663 -47.71 12.02 -8.16
CA ASN A 663 -48.56 11.10 -7.43
C ASN A 663 -48.34 9.66 -7.91
N GLY A 664 -47.92 8.77 -7.01
CA GLY A 664 -47.83 7.33 -7.27
C GLY A 664 -46.70 6.92 -8.20
N ALA A 665 -45.56 7.63 -8.17
CA ALA A 665 -44.39 7.24 -8.96
C ALA A 665 -43.76 5.95 -8.42
N GLY A 666 -43.39 5.04 -9.33
CA GLY A 666 -42.59 3.85 -9.01
C GLY A 666 -41.16 4.20 -8.57
N GLU A 667 -40.64 5.32 -9.05
CA GLU A 667 -39.37 5.93 -8.67
C GLU A 667 -39.48 7.46 -8.78
N LEU A 668 -39.06 8.19 -7.75
CA LEU A 668 -39.04 9.64 -7.74
C LEU A 668 -37.69 10.13 -7.25
N THR A 669 -36.95 10.81 -8.12
CA THR A 669 -35.62 11.34 -7.82
C THR A 669 -35.59 12.83 -8.11
N ILE A 670 -35.52 13.66 -7.08
CA ILE A 670 -35.39 15.12 -7.19
C ILE A 670 -34.08 15.51 -6.50
N VAL A 671 -33.07 15.85 -7.30
CA VAL A 671 -31.71 16.10 -6.80
C VAL A 671 -31.16 17.39 -7.41
N GLY A 672 -30.77 18.35 -6.57
CA GLY A 672 -30.25 19.64 -7.02
C GLY A 672 -31.27 20.50 -7.77
N ALA A 673 -32.56 20.19 -7.67
CA ALA A 673 -33.60 20.88 -8.44
C ALA A 673 -33.99 22.22 -7.81
N GLU A 674 -34.40 23.17 -8.64
CA GLU A 674 -35.00 24.43 -8.19
C GLU A 674 -36.51 24.45 -8.48
N LEU A 675 -37.32 24.20 -7.46
CA LEU A 675 -38.78 24.21 -7.56
C LEU A 675 -39.32 25.59 -7.17
N ASN A 676 -39.48 26.47 -8.16
CA ASN A 676 -39.98 27.83 -8.04
C ASN A 676 -41.53 27.85 -8.05
N GLY A 677 -42.15 27.01 -7.23
CA GLY A 677 -43.61 26.85 -7.08
C GLY A 677 -43.94 25.82 -6.00
N ALA A 678 -45.24 25.55 -5.79
CA ALA A 678 -45.66 24.52 -4.83
C ALA A 678 -45.33 23.11 -5.35
N ALA A 679 -44.85 22.23 -4.47
CA ALA A 679 -44.48 20.86 -4.77
C ALA A 679 -45.27 19.88 -3.89
N GLN A 680 -46.00 18.96 -4.51
CA GLN A 680 -46.75 17.91 -3.83
C GLN A 680 -46.26 16.53 -4.27
N LEU A 681 -45.68 15.78 -3.34
CA LEU A 681 -45.08 14.46 -3.56
C LEU A 681 -45.86 13.42 -2.76
N THR A 682 -46.78 12.71 -3.43
CA THR A 682 -47.73 11.82 -2.73
C THR A 682 -47.65 10.38 -3.22
N GLY A 683 -47.60 9.42 -2.29
CA GLY A 683 -47.76 8.00 -2.62
C GLY A 683 -46.63 7.40 -3.47
N ASN A 684 -45.45 8.02 -3.50
CA ASN A 684 -44.32 7.55 -4.30
C ASN A 684 -43.52 6.47 -3.55
N THR A 685 -42.88 5.59 -4.31
CA THR A 685 -41.98 4.56 -3.79
C THR A 685 -40.56 5.12 -3.66
N ALA A 686 -39.95 4.92 -2.48
CA ALA A 686 -38.57 5.31 -2.15
C ALA A 686 -38.11 6.67 -2.71
N PRO A 687 -38.87 7.77 -2.49
CA PRO A 687 -38.52 9.05 -3.11
C PRO A 687 -37.22 9.64 -2.54
N ILE A 688 -36.40 10.17 -3.44
CA ILE A 688 -35.21 10.98 -3.11
C ILE A 688 -35.57 12.44 -3.33
N LEU A 689 -35.33 13.26 -2.31
CA LEU A 689 -35.39 14.71 -2.38
C LEU A 689 -34.13 15.26 -1.70
N SER A 690 -33.12 15.59 -2.48
CA SER A 690 -31.76 15.91 -1.98
C SER A 690 -31.22 17.19 -2.60
N GLY A 691 -30.53 18.02 -1.79
CA GLY A 691 -29.85 19.24 -2.23
C GLY A 691 -30.71 20.21 -3.05
N SER A 692 -32.03 20.15 -2.90
CA SER A 692 -32.97 20.87 -3.75
C SER A 692 -33.51 22.11 -3.05
N THR A 693 -33.85 23.14 -3.83
CA THR A 693 -34.46 24.37 -3.34
C THR A 693 -35.94 24.39 -3.74
N VAL A 694 -36.84 24.51 -2.77
CA VAL A 694 -38.27 24.74 -3.03
C VAL A 694 -38.65 26.11 -2.49
N LYS A 695 -39.12 27.00 -3.36
CA LYS A 695 -39.54 28.37 -2.97
C LYS A 695 -41.03 28.48 -2.66
N GLY A 696 -41.83 27.48 -3.03
CA GLY A 696 -43.24 27.36 -2.65
C GLY A 696 -43.48 26.36 -1.50
N ALA A 697 -44.74 26.06 -1.23
CA ALA A 697 -45.10 25.05 -0.24
C ALA A 697 -44.68 23.65 -0.71
N LEU A 698 -43.98 22.90 0.15
CA LEU A 698 -43.63 21.49 -0.05
C LEU A 698 -44.52 20.61 0.83
N ALA A 699 -45.19 19.61 0.25
CA ALA A 699 -45.99 18.65 1.00
C ALA A 699 -45.68 17.21 0.55
N CYS A 700 -45.31 16.36 1.51
CA CYS A 700 -45.00 14.96 1.27
C CYS A 700 -45.95 14.08 2.10
N ALA A 701 -46.67 13.17 1.44
CA ALA A 701 -47.65 12.32 2.11
C ALA A 701 -47.70 10.92 1.52
N ALA A 702 -47.94 9.92 2.37
CA ALA A 702 -48.15 8.52 1.97
C ALA A 702 -47.03 7.89 1.11
N ASN A 703 -45.83 8.49 1.03
CA ASN A 703 -44.68 7.88 0.37
C ASN A 703 -44.17 6.69 1.19
N LYS A 704 -43.63 5.66 0.53
CA LYS A 704 -43.13 4.45 1.20
C LYS A 704 -41.74 4.03 0.67
N PRO A 705 -40.68 4.09 1.51
CA PRO A 705 -40.60 4.83 2.77
C PRO A 705 -40.78 6.35 2.58
N ALA A 706 -40.69 7.12 3.67
CA ALA A 706 -40.63 8.59 3.59
C ALA A 706 -39.41 9.05 2.78
N PRO A 707 -39.42 10.29 2.22
CA PRO A 707 -38.30 10.80 1.44
C PRO A 707 -36.97 10.84 2.18
N VAL A 708 -35.87 10.67 1.45
CA VAL A 708 -34.48 10.77 1.93
C VAL A 708 -33.78 11.97 1.27
N ASP A 709 -32.76 12.54 1.93
CA ASP A 709 -31.93 13.63 1.38
C ASP A 709 -30.48 13.26 1.10
N LEU A 710 -30.10 12.00 1.33
CA LEU A 710 -28.78 11.45 0.98
C LEU A 710 -27.60 12.17 1.68
N GLY A 711 -27.86 12.87 2.79
CA GLY A 711 -26.85 13.66 3.49
C GLY A 711 -26.59 15.04 2.89
N VAL A 712 -27.34 15.44 1.86
CA VAL A 712 -27.30 16.78 1.29
C VAL A 712 -28.66 17.45 1.50
N PRO A 713 -28.80 18.32 2.51
CA PRO A 713 -30.09 18.83 2.94
C PRO A 713 -30.73 19.76 1.90
N ASN A 714 -32.06 19.76 1.87
CA ASN A 714 -32.85 20.72 1.11
C ASN A 714 -32.93 22.07 1.83
N THR A 715 -33.14 23.16 1.10
CA THR A 715 -33.18 24.52 1.70
C THR A 715 -34.49 24.86 2.44
N ILE A 716 -35.46 23.95 2.50
CA ILE A 716 -36.79 24.18 3.09
C ILE A 716 -37.29 22.96 3.87
N ARG A 717 -38.14 23.23 4.87
CA ARG A 717 -38.98 22.23 5.55
C ARG A 717 -40.42 22.36 5.05
N GLY A 718 -40.98 21.25 4.59
CA GLY A 718 -42.35 21.14 4.09
C GLY A 718 -43.36 20.72 5.16
N ALA A 719 -44.43 20.07 4.73
CA ALA A 719 -45.44 19.46 5.60
C ALA A 719 -45.46 17.91 5.43
N GLY A 720 -46.06 17.23 6.41
CA GLY A 720 -46.17 15.76 6.41
C GLY A 720 -44.81 15.10 6.58
N GLN A 721 -44.47 14.17 5.67
CA GLN A 721 -43.19 13.44 5.68
C GLN A 721 -41.96 14.34 5.39
N CYS A 722 -42.17 15.60 4.98
CA CYS A 722 -41.10 16.56 4.72
C CYS A 722 -41.03 17.68 5.76
N SER A 723 -41.67 17.54 6.93
CA SER A 723 -41.69 18.58 7.97
C SER A 723 -40.42 18.66 8.83
N GLY A 724 -39.69 17.55 8.94
CA GLY A 724 -38.44 17.44 9.68
C GLY A 724 -37.21 17.39 8.77
N ALA A 725 -36.05 17.17 9.37
CA ALA A 725 -34.87 16.73 8.63
C ALA A 725 -35.18 15.37 7.98
N LEU A 726 -34.78 15.21 6.72
CA LEU A 726 -34.94 13.94 6.04
C LEU A 726 -33.79 13.02 6.44
N PRO A 727 -34.02 11.69 6.47
CA PRO A 727 -32.94 10.74 6.66
C PRO A 727 -31.97 10.75 5.47
N GLU A 728 -30.71 10.48 5.75
CA GLU A 728 -29.62 10.41 4.77
C GLU A 728 -29.66 9.16 3.86
N GLY A 729 -30.69 8.32 4.00
CA GLY A 729 -30.80 7.06 3.26
C GLY A 729 -29.96 5.91 3.82
N PRO A 730 -30.05 4.72 3.20
CA PRO A 730 -29.36 3.52 3.66
C PRO A 730 -27.85 3.57 3.36
N ARG A 731 -27.06 2.91 4.22
CA ARG A 731 -25.67 2.57 3.89
C ARG A 731 -25.63 1.60 2.70
N GLY A 732 -24.57 1.70 1.91
CA GLY A 732 -24.27 0.72 0.88
C GLY A 732 -23.89 -0.62 1.47
N ARG A 733 -23.79 -1.63 0.61
CA ARG A 733 -23.22 -2.94 0.99
C ARG A 733 -21.70 -2.87 1.02
N ALA A 734 -21.06 -3.92 1.56
CA ALA A 734 -19.60 -4.03 1.56
C ALA A 734 -19.02 -3.79 0.15
N TYR A 735 -17.91 -3.06 0.14
CA TYR A 735 -17.09 -2.80 -1.03
C TYR A 735 -16.00 -3.86 -1.12
N GLU A 736 -15.56 -4.19 -2.33
CA GLU A 736 -14.29 -4.87 -2.56
C GLU A 736 -13.67 -4.23 -3.80
N ALA A 737 -12.40 -3.84 -3.71
CA ALA A 737 -11.76 -3.07 -4.77
C ALA A 737 -11.67 -3.82 -6.10
N VAL A 738 -11.47 -5.13 -6.04
CA VAL A 738 -11.30 -6.01 -7.20
C VAL A 738 -12.01 -7.34 -6.95
N GLN A 739 -12.93 -7.72 -7.85
CA GLN A 739 -13.72 -8.95 -7.77
C GLN A 739 -13.57 -9.81 -9.02
N HIS A 740 -13.99 -11.07 -8.95
CA HIS A 740 -14.18 -11.89 -10.15
C HIS A 740 -15.52 -11.62 -10.84
N PRO A 741 -15.58 -11.69 -12.18
CA PRO A 741 -16.84 -11.62 -12.89
C PRO A 741 -17.78 -12.77 -12.47
N GLY A 742 -18.96 -12.42 -11.95
CA GLY A 742 -19.98 -13.38 -11.53
C GLY A 742 -20.15 -13.56 -10.03
N GLU A 743 -19.39 -12.82 -9.21
CA GLU A 743 -19.55 -12.69 -7.76
C GLU A 743 -20.55 -11.59 -7.34
#